data_AF-A0A1U7I7L0-F1
#
_entry.id   AF-A0A1U7I7L0-F1
#
_cell.length_a   1.000
_cell.length_b   1.000
_cell.length_c   1.000
_cell.angle_alpha   90.00
_cell.angle_beta   90.00
_cell.angle_gamma   90.00
#
_symmetry.space_group_name_H-M   'P 1'
#
loop_
_entity.id
_entity.type
_entity.pdbx_description
1 polymer ?
#
loop_
_entity_poly.entity_id
_entity_poly.type
_entity_poly.pdbx_seq_one_letter_code
_entity_poly.pdbx_strand_id
1 'polypeptide(L)'
;MLEHFEKKVNNGKGSEVSQHNPCPLCAKEDWCYIYPDGNVCCGRTDIAPSGWKIIGKGKDDRNIFALIQDKGIQIADRFKKVLPSVTRRRKASKAAPLPDKIVLAKGSISKSEKKLHHDSRFGECYLTIYNYSEGRSVYRYESVDGSNLPGKKSHKICLPFSNGKFEKGDEIWEAYRLYETLKALDECPGSNAVIAGEGEKVADCFWDDLELAAITWQGSAWTEDSIKPAIELLKVRNAALVYLPDNDPPGLKKAEKLARICANVGLPYIQINQQDINPECKDRDDIVDAFMSMGKEGTLARIEAQINRVLADYQNKIDNVANDEGKKQKLPPADIIAKEICEDYRDKLAFNDKTSTWMRYGADFTGVWSPESDQFIESIISKILDSKGITGYGSNSYVVNVVKKLRHDLIERNWTELPTSEYLPFINGVLNLQTGELLPHSPGYKLTWRLAREYNQTATDWSKINEFLTHLTGGNEKLKHLIICYCAAVIKGRSDLQKFVHLIGLGGTGKGTMARLITALIGQENVLTTTMEDWCGNRFEGANAHNKRLVIFPDEDKQTGKLGKFLSLTGEDLIRAEEKGKKAFSFKYTGMVLVCSNLPIFVGDAASRVKRRCITIPCNNAVLPSQRRNLEQDFEPELAAFTNYLLSIPDEEVKRVLLGLEDIPEVGLEFWKNRIRVDSIAAWLNDRVIPDPLAKTAIGCDKNEGERGTPTTLFGSYSWHCKGTGDNPKSHKNFSPDLIELCQSVLGWKVEKEVTKTGKFIKGIRLRETGRDDSIPTHEYELMQALNSVVEEPEAIATTPEPEPISTPQPEPQPITENATQTEQLIVNLEQCQWEDSAVIVAAGENGIDLVLDAIAFAPIEKRGKLSQLLQNFNYNCQEVVATIRNAFSADLSDDEVNFIKVGLQDFVRGYGDAGRKIIWQKLKVDEKNWLKQLLK
;
A
#
# COMPACT_ATOMS: atom_id res chain seq x y z
N MET A 1 60.91 -5.54 55.95
CA MET A 1 59.51 -5.70 55.48
C MET A 1 58.79 -6.94 56.04
N LEU A 2 59.48 -7.96 56.55
CA LEU A 2 58.86 -9.06 57.30
C LEU A 2 58.49 -8.73 58.76
N GLU A 3 58.94 -7.59 59.32
CA GLU A 3 58.56 -7.15 60.67
C GLU A 3 57.43 -6.10 60.72
N HIS A 4 56.89 -5.68 59.58
CA HIS A 4 55.70 -4.81 59.55
C HIS A 4 54.39 -5.60 59.42
N PHE A 5 54.48 -6.94 59.50
CA PHE A 5 53.43 -7.89 59.14
C PHE A 5 52.56 -8.41 60.31
N GLU A 6 52.66 -7.86 61.52
CA GLU A 6 51.91 -8.34 62.71
C GLU A 6 50.85 -7.39 63.30
N LYS A 7 50.35 -6.35 62.59
CA LYS A 7 49.39 -5.39 63.17
C LYS A 7 48.06 -5.13 62.44
N LYS A 8 47.55 -6.06 61.64
CA LYS A 8 46.14 -6.01 61.19
C LYS A 8 45.41 -7.34 61.32
N VAL A 9 45.25 -7.77 62.57
CA VAL A 9 44.15 -8.65 62.99
C VAL A 9 43.57 -8.06 64.28
N ASN A 10 42.37 -7.46 64.22
CA ASN A 10 41.35 -7.59 65.26
C ASN A 10 40.03 -6.85 64.92
N ASN A 11 38.94 -7.63 64.92
CA ASN A 11 37.57 -7.16 65.07
C ASN A 11 37.39 -6.51 66.46
N GLY A 12 37.07 -5.22 66.55
CA GLY A 12 36.73 -4.57 67.81
C GLY A 12 35.22 -4.63 68.12
N LYS A 13 34.83 -5.17 69.28
CA LYS A 13 33.45 -5.06 69.82
C LYS A 13 33.17 -3.59 70.19
N GLY A 14 32.04 -3.03 69.74
CA GLY A 14 31.61 -1.67 70.12
C GLY A 14 31.05 -1.62 71.54
N SER A 15 31.14 -0.45 72.20
CA SER A 15 30.59 -0.20 73.54
C SER A 15 29.17 0.38 73.46
N GLU A 16 28.29 0.01 74.40
CA GLU A 16 26.92 0.55 74.46
C GLU A 16 26.92 2.02 74.88
N VAL A 17 26.00 2.79 74.29
CA VAL A 17 25.76 4.19 74.68
C VAL A 17 25.14 4.28 76.08
N SER A 18 25.32 5.42 76.74
CA SER A 18 24.81 5.65 78.10
C SER A 18 24.42 7.12 78.30
N GLN A 19 23.86 7.45 79.48
CA GLN A 19 23.47 8.82 79.84
C GLN A 19 24.58 9.86 79.71
N HIS A 20 25.84 9.46 79.89
CA HIS A 20 26.98 10.38 79.84
C HIS A 20 27.73 10.32 78.51
N ASN A 21 27.33 9.42 77.60
CA ASN A 21 27.85 9.32 76.24
C ASN A 21 26.75 8.83 75.28
N PRO A 22 25.78 9.70 74.93
CA PRO A 22 24.65 9.35 74.09
C PRO A 22 25.07 9.13 72.63
N CYS A 23 24.23 8.43 71.87
CA CYS A 23 24.47 8.13 70.46
C CYS A 23 24.63 9.43 69.63
N PRO A 24 25.74 9.62 68.88
CA PRO A 24 25.96 10.81 68.07
C PRO A 24 24.94 11.02 66.95
N LEU A 25 24.22 9.96 66.57
CA LEU A 25 23.26 9.95 65.46
C LEU A 25 21.81 10.26 65.90
N CYS A 26 21.35 9.68 67.01
CA CYS A 26 19.97 9.85 67.47
C CYS A 26 19.84 10.56 68.84
N ALA A 27 20.98 10.88 69.47
CA ALA A 27 21.08 11.51 70.78
C ALA A 27 20.39 10.75 71.93
N LYS A 28 20.17 9.44 71.77
CA LYS A 28 19.61 8.57 72.83
C LYS A 28 20.69 7.79 73.55
N GLU A 29 20.37 7.44 74.78
CA GLU A 29 21.29 6.94 75.80
C GLU A 29 21.23 5.42 75.94
N ASP A 30 20.46 4.75 75.07
CA ASP A 30 20.26 3.30 75.05
C ASP A 30 20.22 2.73 73.61
N TRP A 31 20.38 1.40 73.51
CA TRP A 31 20.11 0.58 72.33
C TRP A 31 21.03 0.80 71.09
N CYS A 32 22.10 1.58 71.23
CA CYS A 32 23.09 1.87 70.19
C CYS A 32 24.51 1.50 70.66
N TYR A 33 25.44 1.30 69.71
CA TYR A 33 26.84 0.97 69.99
C TYR A 33 27.79 1.93 69.28
N ILE A 34 28.87 2.33 69.95
CA ILE A 34 29.95 3.14 69.37
C ILE A 34 31.22 2.29 69.32
N TYR A 35 31.85 2.23 68.16
CA TYR A 35 33.10 1.50 67.93
C TYR A 35 34.32 2.39 68.22
N PRO A 36 35.47 1.81 68.58
CA PRO A 36 36.66 2.57 68.98
C PRO A 36 37.21 3.51 67.89
N ASP A 37 36.91 3.24 66.62
CA ASP A 37 37.29 4.04 65.46
C ASP A 37 36.33 5.22 65.20
N GLY A 38 35.35 5.44 66.10
CA GLY A 38 34.38 6.52 66.02
C GLY A 38 33.13 6.20 65.19
N ASN A 39 33.04 4.97 64.65
CA ASN A 39 31.87 4.52 63.91
C ASN A 39 30.73 4.14 64.86
N VAL A 40 29.48 4.29 64.42
CA VAL A 40 28.29 4.14 65.28
C VAL A 40 27.31 3.17 64.65
N CYS A 41 26.80 2.21 65.42
CA CYS A 41 25.64 1.39 65.04
C CYS A 41 24.41 1.90 65.81
N CYS A 42 23.50 2.56 65.10
CA CYS A 42 22.30 3.12 65.72
C CYS A 42 21.12 2.15 65.61
N GLY A 43 20.52 1.77 66.74
CA GLY A 43 19.37 0.86 66.76
C GLY A 43 18.02 1.51 66.40
N ARG A 44 17.99 2.81 66.10
CA ARG A 44 16.73 3.56 65.87
C ARG A 44 16.66 4.24 64.50
N THR A 45 17.70 4.10 63.67
CA THR A 45 17.68 4.58 62.28
C THR A 45 18.49 3.67 61.39
N ASP A 46 17.91 3.34 60.23
CA ASP A 46 18.53 2.46 59.25
C ASP A 46 19.09 3.27 58.07
N ILE A 47 18.90 4.60 58.09
CA ILE A 47 19.25 5.52 57.00
C ILE A 47 20.30 6.52 57.50
N ALA A 48 21.33 6.76 56.69
CA ALA A 48 22.44 7.67 57.04
C ALA A 48 22.00 9.13 56.90
N PRO A 49 22.02 9.94 57.97
CA PRO A 49 21.78 11.37 57.87
C PRO A 49 22.99 12.11 57.29
N SER A 50 22.77 13.36 56.88
CA SER A 50 23.77 14.18 56.19
C SER A 50 25.04 14.35 57.03
N GLY A 51 26.21 14.08 56.41
CA GLY A 51 27.52 14.07 57.08
C GLY A 51 27.99 12.69 57.56
N TRP A 52 27.13 11.67 57.46
CA TRP A 52 27.43 10.29 57.80
C TRP A 52 27.18 9.37 56.61
N LYS A 53 27.94 8.28 56.51
CA LYS A 53 27.74 7.24 55.48
C LYS A 53 27.62 5.86 56.13
N ILE A 54 26.81 4.99 55.54
CA ILE A 54 26.77 3.57 55.92
C ILE A 54 28.00 2.90 55.34
N ILE A 55 28.78 2.26 56.20
CA ILE A 55 30.03 1.60 55.83
C ILE A 55 29.91 0.06 55.86
N GLY A 56 28.80 -0.45 56.37
CA GLY A 56 28.51 -1.88 56.41
C GLY A 56 27.40 -2.20 57.40
N LYS A 57 27.21 -3.50 57.68
CA LYS A 57 26.30 -4.00 58.71
C LYS A 57 27.10 -4.71 59.81
N GLY A 58 26.68 -4.52 61.06
CA GLY A 58 27.24 -5.21 62.22
C GLY A 58 26.74 -6.65 62.34
N LYS A 59 27.26 -7.39 63.33
CA LYS A 59 26.92 -8.80 63.56
C LYS A 59 25.42 -9.07 63.82
N ASP A 60 24.68 -8.05 64.25
CA ASP A 60 23.25 -8.12 64.51
C ASP A 60 22.42 -7.66 63.28
N ASP A 61 23.06 -7.59 62.11
CA ASP A 61 22.53 -7.13 60.80
C ASP A 61 22.06 -5.67 60.73
N ARG A 62 22.37 -4.86 61.75
CA ARG A 62 22.11 -3.41 61.81
C ARG A 62 23.22 -2.58 61.14
N ASN A 63 22.86 -1.48 60.50
CA ASN A 63 23.80 -0.63 59.75
C ASN A 63 24.81 0.09 60.66
N ILE A 64 26.08 0.11 60.24
CA ILE A 64 27.17 0.85 60.89
C ILE A 64 27.46 2.12 60.08
N PHE A 65 27.54 3.26 60.77
CA PHE A 65 27.66 4.60 60.23
C PHE A 65 29.01 5.24 60.59
N ALA A 66 29.63 5.94 59.64
CA ALA A 66 30.90 6.65 59.80
C ALA A 66 30.77 8.14 59.43
N LEU A 67 31.42 9.02 60.19
CA LEU A 67 31.54 10.47 59.90
C LEU A 67 32.43 10.71 58.69
N ILE A 68 32.00 11.60 57.80
CA ILE A 68 32.78 12.02 56.63
C ILE A 68 33.70 13.18 57.08
N GLN A 69 35.02 12.95 57.18
CA GLN A 69 36.00 13.99 57.55
C GLN A 69 36.63 14.67 56.33
N ASP A 70 36.60 16.01 56.32
CA ASP A 70 37.24 16.88 55.31
C ASP A 70 38.63 17.37 55.80
N LYS A 71 39.67 17.22 54.98
CA LYS A 71 40.95 17.95 55.10
C LYS A 71 41.35 18.53 53.73
N GLY A 72 41.45 19.87 53.65
CA GLY A 72 42.05 20.61 52.52
C GLY A 72 43.56 20.81 52.69
N ILE A 73 44.37 21.32 51.74
CA ILE A 73 44.16 21.91 50.41
C ILE A 73 45.41 21.54 49.57
N GLN A 74 45.25 20.98 48.37
CA GLN A 74 46.06 21.32 47.19
C GLN A 74 45.22 21.11 45.92
N ILE A 75 44.96 22.24 45.26
CA ILE A 75 44.50 22.48 43.89
C ILE A 75 44.19 21.23 43.05
N ALA A 76 42.92 20.83 43.04
CA ALA A 76 42.14 20.40 41.87
C ALA A 76 40.85 19.75 42.34
N ASP A 77 39.75 20.50 42.38
CA ASP A 77 38.49 20.02 41.80
C ASP A 77 37.45 21.13 41.83
N ARG A 78 37.37 21.81 40.68
CA ARG A 78 36.24 22.62 40.26
C ARG A 78 35.34 21.67 39.46
N PHE A 79 34.04 21.67 39.77
CA PHE A 79 32.93 21.10 38.97
C PHE A 79 32.57 19.61 39.14
N LYS A 80 31.76 19.28 40.16
CA LYS A 80 30.71 18.26 40.04
C LYS A 80 29.39 18.69 40.71
N LYS A 81 28.57 19.39 39.91
CA LYS A 81 27.12 19.65 40.02
C LYS A 81 26.83 20.49 38.77
N VAL A 82 25.94 20.19 37.82
CA VAL A 82 24.73 19.37 37.70
C VAL A 82 24.55 19.16 36.19
N LEU A 83 24.04 18.02 35.72
CA LEU A 83 22.94 17.94 34.75
C LEU A 83 22.44 16.48 34.63
N PRO A 84 21.13 16.28 34.41
CA PRO A 84 20.37 15.13 34.87
C PRO A 84 20.37 13.98 33.87
N SER A 85 20.04 12.79 34.38
CA SER A 85 19.66 11.63 33.60
C SER A 85 18.39 11.90 32.80
N VAL A 86 18.53 12.06 31.49
CA VAL A 86 17.45 11.86 30.51
C VAL A 86 18.01 11.01 29.39
N THR A 87 17.55 9.76 29.30
CA THR A 87 17.80 8.84 28.20
C THR A 87 17.10 9.34 26.93
N ARG A 88 17.78 10.23 26.20
CA ARG A 88 17.56 10.48 24.77
C ARG A 88 18.81 10.00 24.03
N ARG A 89 18.64 9.23 22.95
CA ARG A 89 19.72 8.98 21.96
C ARG A 89 20.24 10.34 21.50
N ARG A 90 21.43 10.74 21.96
CA ARG A 90 22.12 11.97 21.54
C ARG A 90 22.56 11.80 20.09
N LYS A 91 22.28 12.81 19.25
CA LYS A 91 22.90 12.96 17.92
C LYS A 91 24.43 13.03 18.11
N ALA A 92 25.19 12.43 17.18
CA ALA A 92 26.64 12.53 17.15
C ALA A 92 27.07 14.01 17.21
N SER A 93 27.98 14.38 18.12
CA SER A 93 28.53 15.73 18.20
C SER A 93 29.42 16.00 16.97
N LYS A 94 29.33 17.22 16.42
CA LYS A 94 30.25 17.67 15.37
C LYS A 94 31.67 17.78 15.93
N ALA A 95 32.68 17.37 15.16
CA ALA A 95 34.09 17.54 15.51
C ALA A 95 34.43 19.01 15.78
N ALA A 96 35.36 19.27 16.70
CA ALA A 96 35.85 20.61 16.97
C ALA A 96 36.57 21.19 15.74
N PRO A 97 36.44 22.50 15.47
CA PRO A 97 37.14 23.12 14.35
C PRO A 97 38.65 23.02 14.53
N LEU A 98 39.38 22.81 13.43
CA LEU A 98 40.84 22.82 13.44
C LEU A 98 41.34 24.28 13.53
N PRO A 99 42.44 24.54 14.26
CA PRO A 99 43.06 25.86 14.31
C PRO A 99 43.77 26.19 12.99
N ASP A 100 43.87 27.49 12.64
CA ASP A 100 44.45 27.98 11.38
C ASP A 100 45.90 27.52 11.15
N LYS A 101 46.63 27.30 12.24
CA LYS A 101 48.00 26.77 12.23
C LYS A 101 48.16 25.77 13.36
N ILE A 102 48.84 24.67 13.07
CA ILE A 102 49.24 23.69 14.08
C ILE A 102 50.75 23.73 14.24
N VAL A 103 51.20 23.91 15.48
CA VAL A 103 52.60 23.93 15.90
C VAL A 103 52.76 22.90 17.01
N LEU A 104 53.51 21.85 16.71
CA LEU A 104 53.75 20.77 17.66
C LEU A 104 54.62 21.26 18.83
N ALA A 105 54.26 20.88 20.05
CA ALA A 105 55.03 21.18 21.24
C ALA A 105 56.38 20.45 21.19
N LYS A 106 57.46 21.21 21.40
CA LYS A 106 58.81 20.67 21.44
C LYS A 106 59.19 20.31 22.85
N GLY A 107 59.97 19.25 23.00
CA GLY A 107 60.44 18.83 24.31
C GLY A 107 61.48 17.74 24.18
N SER A 108 62.40 17.69 25.14
CA SER A 108 63.39 16.63 25.24
C SER A 108 63.38 16.10 26.67
N ILE A 109 63.51 14.79 26.80
CA ILE A 109 63.58 14.10 28.09
C ILE A 109 64.83 13.22 28.07
N SER A 110 65.38 12.93 29.25
CA SER A 110 66.48 11.97 29.38
C SER A 110 66.04 10.59 28.90
N LYS A 111 66.83 9.97 28.01
CA LYS A 111 66.57 8.62 27.48
C LYS A 111 66.27 7.64 28.62
N SER A 112 65.24 6.82 28.44
CA SER A 112 64.97 5.70 29.34
C SER A 112 66.16 4.73 29.28
N GLU A 113 66.90 4.59 30.38
CA GLU A 113 68.06 3.70 30.44
C GLU A 113 67.62 2.24 30.28
N LYS A 114 68.16 1.54 29.27
CA LYS A 114 68.09 0.08 29.22
C LYS A 114 69.13 -0.50 30.17
N LYS A 115 68.69 -1.32 31.11
CA LYS A 115 69.60 -2.01 32.05
C LYS A 115 69.66 -3.49 31.72
N LEU A 116 70.87 -4.02 31.57
CA LEU A 116 71.07 -5.47 31.48
C LEU A 116 70.68 -6.09 32.82
N HIS A 117 69.73 -7.03 32.79
CA HIS A 117 69.17 -7.65 33.98
C HIS A 117 69.05 -9.17 33.78
N HIS A 118 69.35 -9.92 34.84
CA HIS A 118 69.17 -11.38 34.84
C HIS A 118 67.96 -11.74 35.71
N ASP A 119 66.87 -12.19 35.09
CA ASP A 119 65.66 -12.70 35.78
C ASP A 119 65.62 -14.23 35.64
N SER A 120 65.40 -14.93 36.74
CA SER A 120 65.38 -16.41 36.78
C SER A 120 64.36 -17.05 35.85
N ARG A 121 63.35 -16.30 35.38
CA ARG A 121 62.33 -16.75 34.41
C ARG A 121 62.66 -16.38 32.97
N PHE A 122 63.50 -15.36 32.73
CA PHE A 122 63.71 -14.78 31.40
C PHE A 122 65.17 -14.82 30.91
N GLY A 123 66.13 -15.24 31.74
CA GLY A 123 67.55 -15.22 31.41
C GLY A 123 68.14 -13.80 31.38
N GLU A 124 69.23 -13.62 30.65
CA GLU A 124 69.80 -12.28 30.39
C GLU A 124 68.91 -11.51 29.42
N CYS A 125 68.37 -10.39 29.89
CA CYS A 125 67.47 -9.54 29.13
C CYS A 125 67.74 -8.06 29.41
N TYR A 126 67.40 -7.20 28.46
CA TYR A 126 67.31 -5.76 28.70
C TYR A 126 65.97 -5.44 29.37
N LEU A 127 66.03 -4.79 30.52
CA LEU A 127 64.86 -4.24 31.21
C LEU A 127 64.72 -2.76 30.87
N THR A 128 63.56 -2.39 30.32
CA THR A 128 63.11 -1.00 30.15
C THR A 128 61.96 -0.73 31.12
N ILE A 129 62.00 0.40 31.82
CA ILE A 129 60.98 0.77 32.82
C ILE A 129 60.28 2.05 32.34
N TYR A 130 58.98 1.96 32.10
CA TYR A 130 58.12 3.09 31.75
C TYR A 130 57.31 3.52 32.97
N ASN A 131 57.59 4.71 33.50
CA ASN A 131 56.90 5.23 34.69
C ASN A 131 55.70 6.07 34.27
N TYR A 132 54.51 5.78 34.79
CA TYR A 132 53.28 6.51 34.48
C TYR A 132 52.90 7.49 35.59
N SER A 133 52.78 7.01 36.83
CA SER A 133 52.44 7.80 38.02
C SER A 133 52.97 7.13 39.28
N GLU A 134 52.84 7.76 40.45
CA GLU A 134 53.33 7.22 41.72
C GLU A 134 52.78 5.80 41.99
N GLY A 135 53.68 4.82 42.08
CA GLY A 135 53.33 3.40 42.27
C GLY A 135 52.89 2.65 41.00
N ARG A 136 52.88 3.29 39.82
CA ARG A 136 52.47 2.69 38.54
C ARG A 136 53.58 2.74 37.49
N SER A 137 54.15 1.58 37.19
CA SER A 137 55.20 1.41 36.18
C SER A 137 54.98 0.16 35.34
N VAL A 138 55.40 0.22 34.08
CA VAL A 138 55.44 -0.91 33.15
C VAL A 138 56.88 -1.34 32.95
N TYR A 139 57.17 -2.59 33.25
CA TYR A 139 58.47 -3.21 33.06
C TYR A 139 58.43 -4.04 31.79
N ARG A 140 59.34 -3.78 30.86
CA ARG A 140 59.44 -4.48 29.58
C ARG A 140 60.79 -5.18 29.47
N TYR A 141 60.75 -6.49 29.29
CA TYR A 141 61.94 -7.33 29.09
C TYR A 141 62.15 -7.63 27.62
N GLU A 142 63.38 -7.43 27.11
CA GLU A 142 63.79 -7.71 25.73
C GLU A 142 65.01 -8.66 25.72
N SER A 143 65.05 -9.65 24.82
CA SER A 143 66.19 -10.60 24.79
C SER A 143 67.46 -9.93 24.30
N VAL A 144 68.61 -10.28 24.87
CA VAL A 144 69.93 -9.75 24.47
C VAL A 144 70.39 -10.30 23.12
N ASP A 145 70.02 -11.54 22.79
CA ASP A 145 70.40 -12.27 21.58
C ASP A 145 69.36 -12.20 20.44
N GLY A 146 68.27 -11.45 20.65
CA GLY A 146 67.15 -11.37 19.70
C GLY A 146 66.28 -12.63 19.61
N SER A 147 66.55 -13.66 20.42
CA SER A 147 65.69 -14.85 20.50
C SER A 147 64.35 -14.53 21.16
N ASN A 148 63.32 -15.30 20.82
CA ASN A 148 61.99 -15.12 21.42
C ASN A 148 62.02 -15.64 22.87
N LEU A 149 61.79 -14.73 23.82
CA LEU A 149 61.45 -15.12 25.19
C LEU A 149 60.23 -16.07 25.18
N PRO A 150 60.15 -17.06 26.10
CA PRO A 150 59.04 -18.00 26.15
C PRO A 150 57.70 -17.24 26.26
N GLY A 151 56.82 -17.40 25.26
CA GLY A 151 55.62 -16.57 25.07
C GLY A 151 55.94 -15.28 24.31
N LYS A 152 55.56 -15.25 23.02
CA LYS A 152 56.00 -14.26 22.02
C LYS A 152 55.97 -12.79 22.48
N LYS A 153 57.11 -12.10 22.25
CA LYS A 153 57.39 -10.65 22.27
C LYS A 153 57.21 -9.95 23.62
N SER A 154 58.33 -9.50 24.19
CA SER A 154 58.49 -8.60 25.34
C SER A 154 57.45 -8.73 26.45
N HIS A 155 57.81 -9.39 27.56
CA HIS A 155 56.93 -9.50 28.72
C HIS A 155 56.73 -8.13 29.37
N LYS A 156 55.46 -7.69 29.45
CA LYS A 156 55.05 -6.46 30.14
C LYS A 156 54.52 -6.82 31.53
N ILE A 157 55.18 -6.33 32.58
CA ILE A 157 54.70 -6.44 33.96
C ILE A 157 54.17 -5.07 34.40
N CYS A 158 52.96 -5.03 34.93
CA CYS A 158 52.34 -3.81 35.47
C CYS A 158 52.37 -3.84 37.00
N LEU A 159 52.79 -2.73 37.62
CA LEU A 159 52.64 -2.48 39.06
C LEU A 159 51.49 -1.47 39.28
N PRO A 160 50.67 -1.61 40.34
CA PRO A 160 50.91 -2.36 41.59
C PRO A 160 50.49 -3.85 41.55
N PHE A 161 50.99 -4.63 42.51
CA PHE A 161 50.65 -6.05 42.71
C PHE A 161 49.32 -6.18 43.47
N SER A 162 48.25 -6.62 42.81
CA SER A 162 46.97 -6.96 43.44
C SER A 162 46.72 -8.47 43.44
N ASN A 163 46.13 -8.98 44.52
CA ASN A 163 45.69 -10.39 44.63
C ASN A 163 46.76 -11.46 44.30
N GLY A 164 48.03 -11.21 44.61
CA GLY A 164 49.08 -12.20 44.36
C GLY A 164 49.60 -12.24 42.91
N LYS A 165 49.19 -11.31 42.04
CA LYS A 165 49.61 -11.23 40.63
C LYS A 165 49.94 -9.81 40.21
N PHE A 166 50.86 -9.69 39.26
CA PHE A 166 51.16 -8.42 38.60
C PHE A 166 50.10 -8.14 37.53
N GLU A 167 49.23 -7.17 37.78
CA GLU A 167 48.13 -6.82 36.89
C GLU A 167 47.92 -5.30 36.84
N LYS A 168 47.11 -4.82 35.88
CA LYS A 168 46.84 -3.40 35.70
C LYS A 168 46.08 -2.77 36.88
N GLY A 169 45.38 -3.59 37.68
CA GLY A 169 44.45 -3.11 38.71
C GLY A 169 43.20 -2.44 38.12
N ASP A 170 42.23 -2.11 38.98
CA ASP A 170 40.94 -1.50 38.59
C ASP A 170 40.97 0.04 38.50
N GLU A 171 42.08 0.66 38.91
CA GLU A 171 42.24 2.11 38.86
C GLU A 171 42.57 2.61 37.45
N ILE A 172 42.15 3.84 37.15
CA ILE A 172 42.34 4.46 35.84
C ILE A 172 43.82 4.84 35.67
N TRP A 173 44.47 4.32 34.63
CA TRP A 173 45.82 4.71 34.24
C TRP A 173 45.77 5.95 33.36
N GLU A 174 46.54 6.98 33.74
CA GLU A 174 46.74 8.18 32.94
C GLU A 174 47.56 7.88 31.68
N ALA A 175 47.62 8.82 30.74
CA ALA A 175 48.48 8.67 29.56
C ALA A 175 49.96 8.76 29.98
N TYR A 176 50.80 7.92 29.36
CA TYR A 176 52.25 7.96 29.54
C TYR A 176 52.80 9.31 29.06
N ARG A 177 53.70 9.89 29.84
CA ARG A 177 54.31 11.22 29.63
C ARG A 177 53.34 12.40 29.57
N LEU A 178 52.12 12.25 30.14
CA LEU A 178 51.10 13.29 30.10
C LEU A 178 51.58 14.60 30.74
N TYR A 179 52.12 14.56 31.95
CA TYR A 179 52.51 15.79 32.67
C TYR A 179 53.69 16.50 32.01
N GLU A 180 54.64 15.75 31.48
CA GLU A 180 55.76 16.27 30.72
C GLU A 180 55.29 16.93 29.43
N THR A 181 54.32 16.31 28.74
CA THR A 181 53.68 16.90 27.56
C THR A 181 52.93 18.19 27.89
N LEU A 182 52.20 18.22 29.01
CA LEU A 182 51.50 19.43 29.47
C LEU A 182 52.49 20.54 29.83
N LYS A 183 53.61 20.19 30.47
CA LYS A 183 54.69 21.13 30.78
C LYS A 183 55.35 21.67 29.51
N ALA A 184 55.64 20.81 28.53
CA ALA A 184 56.21 21.24 27.25
C ALA A 184 55.28 22.18 26.48
N LEU A 185 53.97 21.95 26.52
CA LEU A 185 52.96 22.88 25.99
C LEU A 185 52.99 24.24 26.71
N ASP A 186 53.08 24.23 28.05
CA ASP A 186 53.08 25.44 28.87
C ASP A 186 54.40 26.25 28.71
N GLU A 187 55.53 25.58 28.45
CA GLU A 187 56.87 26.18 28.34
C GLU A 187 57.27 26.58 26.90
N CYS A 188 56.61 26.10 25.86
CA CYS A 188 56.91 26.42 24.46
C CYS A 188 55.92 27.45 23.88
N PRO A 189 56.27 28.76 23.84
CA PRO A 189 55.36 29.79 23.35
C PRO A 189 55.01 29.58 21.88
N GLY A 190 53.71 29.53 21.57
CA GLY A 190 53.20 29.35 20.21
C GLY A 190 53.00 27.90 19.79
N SER A 191 53.35 26.91 20.63
CA SER A 191 52.92 25.53 20.42
C SER A 191 51.44 25.37 20.78
N ASN A 192 50.70 24.57 20.01
CA ASN A 192 49.26 24.36 20.20
C ASN A 192 48.82 22.95 19.81
N ALA A 193 49.74 21.99 19.73
CA ALA A 193 49.41 20.60 19.45
C ALA A 193 50.42 19.63 20.07
N VAL A 194 49.95 18.42 20.34
CA VAL A 194 50.76 17.32 20.86
C VAL A 194 50.57 16.08 20.01
N ILE A 195 51.56 15.20 20.01
CA ILE A 195 51.50 13.93 19.28
C ILE A 195 51.00 12.81 20.18
N ALA A 196 50.21 11.90 19.63
CA ALA A 196 49.99 10.59 20.21
C ALA A 196 50.38 9.49 19.21
N GLY A 197 51.08 8.47 19.71
CA GLY A 197 51.47 7.29 18.95
C GLY A 197 51.16 6.00 19.71
N GLU A 198 51.29 4.86 19.06
CA GLU A 198 50.97 3.57 19.66
C GLU A 198 52.15 2.97 20.42
N GLY A 199 52.10 3.04 21.75
CA GLY A 199 53.04 2.35 22.64
C GLY A 199 54.17 3.21 23.18
N GLU A 200 54.72 2.79 24.32
CA GLU A 200 55.65 3.61 25.11
C GLU A 200 56.97 3.88 24.38
N LYS A 201 57.47 2.88 23.62
CA LYS A 201 58.66 3.00 22.78
C LYS A 201 58.51 4.08 21.70
N VAL A 202 57.32 4.20 21.13
CA VAL A 202 57.00 5.20 20.09
C VAL A 202 56.97 6.60 20.70
N ALA A 203 56.30 6.75 21.85
CA ALA A 203 56.27 8.00 22.59
C ALA A 203 57.69 8.46 22.97
N ASP A 204 58.52 7.56 23.49
CA ASP A 204 59.92 7.86 23.82
C ASP A 204 60.72 8.29 22.57
N CYS A 205 60.54 7.64 21.42
CA CYS A 205 61.21 8.03 20.17
C CYS A 205 60.83 9.46 19.72
N PHE A 206 59.57 9.87 19.86
CA PHE A 206 59.18 11.25 19.58
C PHE A 206 59.91 12.25 20.48
N TRP A 207 60.07 11.93 21.77
CA TRP A 207 60.76 12.80 22.73
C TRP A 207 62.28 12.83 22.52
N ASP A 208 62.88 11.66 22.29
CA ASP A 208 64.33 11.49 22.35
C ASP A 208 64.99 11.76 20.99
N ASP A 209 64.35 11.37 19.89
CA ASP A 209 64.93 11.46 18.54
C ASP A 209 64.33 12.60 17.72
N LEU A 210 63.04 12.93 17.91
CA LEU A 210 62.35 14.00 17.17
C LEU A 210 62.17 15.30 17.98
N GLU A 211 62.44 15.30 19.29
CA GLU A 211 62.25 16.42 20.22
C GLU A 211 60.80 16.96 20.22
N LEU A 212 59.82 16.07 20.11
CA LEU A 212 58.39 16.36 20.10
C LEU A 212 57.71 15.79 21.34
N ALA A 213 56.86 16.61 21.97
CA ALA A 213 56.06 16.17 23.09
C ALA A 213 54.98 15.18 22.64
N ALA A 214 55.08 13.94 23.12
CA ALA A 214 54.18 12.86 22.75
C ALA A 214 53.65 12.05 23.95
N ILE A 215 52.43 11.54 23.81
CA ILE A 215 51.76 10.68 24.79
C ILE A 215 51.31 9.35 24.18
N THR A 216 51.03 8.36 25.03
CA THR A 216 50.38 7.09 24.64
C THR A 216 49.59 6.53 25.82
N TRP A 217 48.65 5.61 25.56
CA TRP A 217 47.94 4.87 26.60
C TRP A 217 48.43 3.45 26.73
N GLN A 218 48.35 2.93 27.96
CA GLN A 218 48.85 1.61 28.33
C GLN A 218 48.05 0.47 27.67
N GLY A 219 48.77 -0.40 26.96
CA GLY A 219 48.27 -1.70 26.48
C GLY A 219 47.35 -1.62 25.26
N SER A 220 46.70 -2.73 24.95
CA SER A 220 45.81 -2.89 23.77
C SER A 220 44.36 -2.49 24.01
N ALA A 221 43.93 -2.41 25.29
CA ALA A 221 42.56 -2.08 25.68
C ALA A 221 42.44 -0.60 26.08
N TRP A 222 42.34 0.28 25.09
CA TRP A 222 42.08 1.71 25.30
C TRP A 222 40.61 1.92 25.64
N THR A 223 40.30 2.38 26.86
CA THR A 223 38.93 2.66 27.32
C THR A 223 38.65 4.16 27.28
N GLU A 224 37.37 4.53 27.24
CA GLU A 224 36.98 5.95 27.26
C GLU A 224 37.40 6.62 28.57
N ASP A 225 37.30 5.90 29.69
CA ASP A 225 37.67 6.40 31.02
C ASP A 225 39.18 6.67 31.17
N SER A 226 40.05 5.92 30.48
CA SER A 226 41.51 6.20 30.49
C SER A 226 41.93 7.31 29.53
N ILE A 227 41.19 7.48 28.42
CA ILE A 227 41.51 8.48 27.40
C ILE A 227 41.03 9.87 27.82
N LYS A 228 39.78 9.95 28.27
CA LYS A 228 39.07 11.22 28.47
C LYS A 228 39.80 12.22 29.39
N PRO A 229 40.43 11.83 30.52
CA PRO A 229 41.14 12.78 31.39
C PRO A 229 42.27 13.52 30.66
N ALA A 230 43.07 12.82 29.85
CA ALA A 230 44.15 13.44 29.09
C ALA A 230 43.60 14.41 28.03
N ILE A 231 42.54 14.01 27.31
CA ILE A 231 41.87 14.86 26.29
C ILE A 231 41.28 16.12 26.92
N GLU A 232 40.68 16.03 28.11
CA GLU A 232 40.14 17.19 28.84
C GLU A 232 41.25 18.15 29.28
N LEU A 233 42.40 17.64 29.76
CA LEU A 233 43.56 18.47 30.12
C LEU A 233 44.20 19.18 28.92
N LEU A 234 44.27 18.51 27.77
CA LEU A 234 44.72 19.13 26.51
C LEU A 234 43.75 20.21 26.04
N LYS A 235 42.44 19.99 26.20
CA LYS A 235 41.42 20.99 25.85
C LYS A 235 41.53 22.25 26.68
N VAL A 236 41.78 22.11 27.99
CA VAL A 236 41.98 23.26 28.90
C VAL A 236 43.15 24.14 28.45
N ARG A 237 44.18 23.55 27.82
CA ARG A 237 45.34 24.25 27.25
C ARG A 237 45.17 24.66 25.79
N ASN A 238 43.96 24.52 25.24
CA ASN A 238 43.64 24.85 23.85
C ASN A 238 44.56 24.14 22.83
N ALA A 239 45.01 22.92 23.15
CA ALA A 239 45.86 22.11 22.29
C ALA A 239 45.04 21.23 21.33
N ALA A 240 45.57 20.95 20.15
CA ALA A 240 45.09 19.92 19.25
C ALA A 240 45.82 18.58 19.50
N LEU A 241 45.17 17.47 19.19
CA LEU A 241 45.80 16.14 19.20
C LEU A 241 46.09 15.68 17.78
N VAL A 242 47.36 15.37 17.50
CA VAL A 242 47.80 14.74 16.25
C VAL A 242 48.10 13.26 16.54
N TYR A 243 47.32 12.35 15.97
CA TYR A 243 47.45 10.92 16.21
C TYR A 243 48.01 10.18 15.00
N LEU A 244 49.03 9.35 15.24
CA LEU A 244 49.67 8.49 14.25
C LEU A 244 49.37 7.03 14.60
N PRO A 245 48.30 6.42 14.04
CA PRO A 245 47.99 5.02 14.27
C PRO A 245 49.03 4.09 13.64
N ASP A 246 49.13 2.89 14.20
CA ASP A 246 49.77 1.77 13.51
C ASP A 246 48.99 1.44 12.24
N ASN A 247 49.70 1.11 11.17
CA ASN A 247 49.09 0.75 9.89
C ASN A 247 48.54 -0.69 9.91
N ASP A 248 47.65 -0.98 10.86
CA ASP A 248 46.95 -2.24 11.01
C ASP A 248 45.48 -2.05 11.46
N PRO A 249 44.62 -3.08 11.35
CA PRO A 249 43.21 -2.94 11.74
C PRO A 249 42.99 -2.55 13.22
N PRO A 250 43.77 -3.04 14.21
CA PRO A 250 43.75 -2.52 15.58
C PRO A 250 44.03 -1.02 15.70
N GLY A 251 45.04 -0.49 15.00
CA GLY A 251 45.43 0.91 15.05
C GLY A 251 44.38 1.85 14.46
N LEU A 252 43.79 1.47 13.33
CA LEU A 252 42.64 2.19 12.75
C LEU A 252 41.43 2.24 13.71
N LYS A 253 41.14 1.15 14.43
CA LYS A 253 40.07 1.13 15.45
C LYS A 253 40.37 2.04 16.64
N LYS A 254 41.64 2.21 17.02
CA LYS A 254 42.04 3.17 18.06
C LYS A 254 41.89 4.61 17.55
N ALA A 255 42.23 4.88 16.29
CA ALA A 255 42.04 6.19 15.66
C ALA A 255 40.56 6.60 15.66
N GLU A 256 39.65 5.70 15.25
CA GLU A 256 38.19 5.93 15.30
C GLU A 256 37.70 6.24 16.71
N LYS A 257 38.21 5.50 17.71
CA LYS A 257 37.85 5.69 19.12
C LYS A 257 38.33 7.05 19.64
N LEU A 258 39.58 7.44 19.36
CA LEU A 258 40.13 8.74 19.73
C LEU A 258 39.38 9.88 19.05
N ALA A 259 39.11 9.78 17.74
CA ALA A 259 38.35 10.78 16.99
C ALA A 259 36.97 11.01 17.62
N ARG A 260 36.27 9.94 18.00
CA ARG A 260 34.96 10.02 18.67
C ARG A 260 35.05 10.69 20.04
N ILE A 261 36.04 10.34 20.86
CA ILE A 261 36.21 10.92 22.20
C ILE A 261 36.58 12.41 22.09
N CYS A 262 37.49 12.77 21.17
CA CYS A 262 37.83 14.16 20.88
C CYS A 262 36.63 14.96 20.38
N ALA A 263 35.79 14.40 19.52
CA ALA A 263 34.54 15.04 19.07
C ALA A 263 33.50 15.20 20.20
N ASN A 264 33.45 14.28 21.16
CA ASN A 264 32.58 14.39 22.34
C ASN A 264 33.06 15.47 23.32
N VAL A 265 34.38 15.57 23.51
CA VAL A 265 35.00 16.56 24.40
C VAL A 265 35.11 17.93 23.72
N GLY A 266 35.16 17.98 22.39
CA GLY A 266 35.40 19.19 21.60
C GLY A 266 36.88 19.58 21.53
N LEU A 267 37.78 18.60 21.42
CA LEU A 267 39.22 18.81 21.16
C LEU A 267 39.48 18.70 19.65
N PRO A 268 40.24 19.62 19.02
CA PRO A 268 40.69 19.46 17.64
C PRO A 268 41.56 18.20 17.50
N TYR A 269 41.27 17.39 16.48
CA TYR A 269 41.92 16.09 16.27
C TYR A 269 42.33 15.94 14.80
N ILE A 270 43.58 15.52 14.58
CA ILE A 270 44.12 15.17 13.27
C ILE A 270 44.65 13.74 13.32
N GLN A 271 44.29 12.94 12.32
CA GLN A 271 44.87 11.63 12.08
C GLN A 271 45.85 11.73 10.91
N ILE A 272 47.05 11.18 11.07
CA ILE A 272 48.07 11.06 10.01
C ILE A 272 48.48 9.61 9.89
N ASN A 273 48.29 8.98 8.73
CA ASN A 273 48.69 7.58 8.57
C ASN A 273 50.19 7.47 8.30
N GLN A 274 50.80 6.37 8.74
CA GLN A 274 52.24 6.14 8.59
C GLN A 274 52.69 6.15 7.12
N GLN A 275 51.89 5.59 6.22
CA GLN A 275 52.17 5.57 4.77
C GLN A 275 52.21 6.97 4.14
N ASP A 276 51.50 7.94 4.73
CA ASP A 276 51.52 9.34 4.27
C ASP A 276 52.84 10.04 4.64
N ILE A 277 53.55 9.53 5.65
CA ILE A 277 54.87 10.01 6.09
C ILE A 277 55.97 9.23 5.37
N ASN A 278 55.87 7.91 5.26
CA ASN A 278 56.82 7.09 4.51
C ASN A 278 56.09 6.05 3.63
N PRO A 279 55.99 6.28 2.30
CA PRO A 279 55.32 5.36 1.38
C PRO A 279 55.98 3.97 1.26
N GLU A 280 57.24 3.82 1.67
CA GLU A 280 57.97 2.54 1.62
C GLU A 280 57.73 1.65 2.85
N CYS A 281 56.93 2.13 3.82
CA CYS A 281 56.59 1.41 5.04
C CYS A 281 55.69 0.20 4.72
N LYS A 282 56.13 -1.01 5.06
CA LYS A 282 55.39 -2.25 4.80
C LYS A 282 54.29 -2.47 5.84
N ASP A 283 53.31 -3.32 5.52
CA ASP A 283 52.29 -3.75 6.49
C ASP A 283 52.95 -4.35 7.74
N ARG A 284 52.72 -3.70 8.91
CA ARG A 284 53.23 -4.04 10.26
C ARG A 284 54.67 -3.60 10.60
N ASP A 285 55.27 -2.66 9.88
CA ASP A 285 56.53 -2.04 10.31
C ASP A 285 56.31 -1.13 11.55
N ASP A 286 57.22 -1.16 12.52
CA ASP A 286 57.20 -0.28 13.71
C ASP A 286 57.56 1.14 13.27
N ILE A 287 56.79 2.15 13.70
CA ILE A 287 57.00 3.57 13.33
C ILE A 287 58.42 4.05 13.68
N VAL A 288 59.03 3.44 14.70
CA VAL A 288 60.40 3.70 15.12
C VAL A 288 61.40 3.32 14.01
N ASP A 289 61.18 2.20 13.32
CA ASP A 289 62.07 1.72 12.26
C ASP A 289 61.92 2.59 11.00
N ALA A 290 60.69 3.06 10.72
CA ALA A 290 60.41 4.00 9.64
C ALA A 290 61.12 5.35 9.84
N PHE A 291 61.14 5.89 11.07
CA PHE A 291 61.82 7.15 11.41
C PHE A 291 63.34 7.06 11.32
N MET A 292 63.93 5.93 11.74
CA MET A 292 65.38 5.72 11.69
C MET A 292 65.96 5.73 10.27
N SER A 293 65.17 5.34 9.26
CA SER A 293 65.61 5.30 7.86
C SER A 293 65.68 6.68 7.17
N MET A 294 64.93 7.67 7.66
CA MET A 294 64.74 8.98 7.01
C MET A 294 65.49 10.14 7.70
N GLY A 295 66.01 9.92 8.90
CA GLY A 295 66.64 10.96 9.73
C GLY A 295 65.64 11.93 10.37
N LYS A 296 66.09 12.63 11.43
CA LYS A 296 65.27 13.55 12.25
C LYS A 296 64.60 14.64 11.41
N GLU A 297 65.39 15.38 10.63
CA GLU A 297 64.88 16.52 9.85
C GLU A 297 63.90 16.08 8.74
N GLY A 298 64.19 14.96 8.07
CA GLY A 298 63.32 14.42 7.02
C GLY A 298 61.97 13.94 7.56
N THR A 299 61.97 13.32 8.74
CA THR A 299 60.75 12.85 9.41
C THR A 299 59.89 14.00 9.88
N LEU A 300 60.48 14.99 10.58
CA LEU A 300 59.77 16.16 11.08
C LEU A 300 59.11 16.95 9.94
N ALA A 301 59.86 17.20 8.86
CA ALA A 301 59.36 17.94 7.69
C ALA A 301 58.15 17.25 7.03
N ARG A 302 58.12 15.91 6.99
CA ARG A 302 56.98 15.17 6.42
C ARG A 302 55.76 15.17 7.34
N ILE A 303 55.95 15.06 8.66
CA ILE A 303 54.85 15.19 9.63
C ILE A 303 54.22 16.59 9.50
N GLU A 304 55.04 17.65 9.49
CA GLU A 304 54.56 19.03 9.31
C GLU A 304 53.88 19.23 7.95
N ALA A 305 54.42 18.65 6.87
CA ALA A 305 53.79 18.71 5.55
C ALA A 305 52.40 18.05 5.53
N GLN A 306 52.22 16.91 6.19
CA GLN A 306 50.91 16.26 6.26
C GLN A 306 49.92 17.02 7.14
N ILE A 307 50.37 17.60 8.27
CA ILE A 307 49.54 18.50 9.08
C ILE A 307 49.05 19.68 8.22
N ASN A 308 49.95 20.33 7.50
CA ASN A 308 49.60 21.47 6.63
C ASN A 308 48.67 21.07 5.49
N ARG A 309 48.84 19.87 4.92
CA ARG A 309 47.92 19.33 3.91
C ARG A 309 46.51 19.14 4.45
N VAL A 310 46.37 18.54 5.64
CA VAL A 310 45.07 18.35 6.30
C VAL A 310 44.42 19.70 6.62
N LEU A 311 45.19 20.69 7.09
CA LEU A 311 44.71 22.05 7.31
C LEU A 311 44.28 22.74 6.02
N ALA A 312 45.04 22.61 4.94
CA ALA A 312 44.68 23.14 3.62
C ALA A 312 43.41 22.50 3.07
N ASP A 313 43.24 21.18 3.21
CA ASP A 313 42.01 20.48 2.82
C ASP A 313 40.81 20.91 3.67
N TYR A 314 41.04 21.20 4.96
CA TYR A 314 40.02 21.73 5.87
C TYR A 314 39.62 23.17 5.50
N GLN A 315 40.59 24.04 5.22
CA GLN A 315 40.35 25.41 4.78
C GLN A 315 39.68 25.45 3.41
N ASN A 316 40.12 24.62 2.46
CA ASN A 316 39.44 24.44 1.17
C ASN A 316 37.98 23.97 1.36
N LYS A 317 37.68 23.12 2.35
CA LYS A 317 36.29 22.76 2.67
C LYS A 317 35.50 23.93 3.26
N ILE A 318 36.11 24.76 4.10
CA ILE A 318 35.48 25.98 4.64
C ILE A 318 35.26 27.01 3.52
N ASP A 319 36.24 27.23 2.66
CA ASP A 319 36.18 28.20 1.56
C ASP A 319 35.24 27.72 0.45
N ASN A 320 35.19 26.42 0.17
CA ASN A 320 34.17 25.84 -0.72
C ASN A 320 32.77 25.92 -0.09
N VAL A 321 32.63 25.90 1.24
CA VAL A 321 31.34 26.12 1.92
C VAL A 321 30.96 27.61 1.91
N ALA A 322 31.93 28.52 2.02
CA ALA A 322 31.73 29.97 1.95
C ALA A 322 31.43 30.44 0.51
N ASN A 323 32.03 29.82 -0.51
CA ASN A 323 31.73 30.06 -1.92
C ASN A 323 30.43 29.38 -2.40
N ASP A 324 29.87 28.47 -1.61
CA ASP A 324 28.57 27.79 -1.83
C ASP A 324 27.43 28.48 -1.05
N GLU A 325 27.70 29.61 -0.38
CA GLU A 325 26.68 30.58 0.06
C GLU A 325 26.18 31.49 -1.09
N GLY A 326 26.58 31.18 -2.32
CA GLY A 326 25.79 31.44 -3.51
C GLY A 326 24.65 30.41 -3.67
N LYS A 327 23.60 30.53 -2.86
CA LYS A 327 22.28 29.84 -2.98
C LYS A 327 22.26 28.30 -2.91
N LYS A 328 22.46 27.72 -1.73
CA LYS A 328 21.65 26.53 -1.35
C LYS A 328 20.26 26.99 -0.95
N GLN A 329 19.31 26.90 -1.89
CA GLN A 329 17.90 27.15 -1.63
C GLN A 329 17.46 26.23 -0.47
N LYS A 330 17.19 26.81 0.70
CA LYS A 330 16.69 26.07 1.86
C LYS A 330 15.35 25.47 1.44
N LEU A 331 15.26 24.15 1.39
CA LEU A 331 14.00 23.46 1.08
C LEU A 331 12.90 24.03 1.97
N PRO A 332 11.80 24.52 1.39
CA PRO A 332 10.67 24.99 2.17
C PRO A 332 10.18 23.90 3.14
N PRO A 333 9.64 24.26 4.31
CA PRO A 333 8.97 23.29 5.17
C PRO A 333 7.83 22.57 4.44
N ALA A 334 7.71 21.26 4.65
CA ALA A 334 6.71 20.43 3.97
C ALA A 334 5.27 20.90 4.23
N ASP A 335 5.00 21.53 5.38
CA ASP A 335 3.69 22.08 5.72
C ASP A 335 3.35 23.37 4.99
N ILE A 336 4.35 24.21 4.70
CA ILE A 336 4.16 25.42 3.89
C ILE A 336 3.84 25.02 2.45
N ILE A 337 4.64 24.11 1.89
CA ILE A 337 4.41 23.62 0.52
C ILE A 337 3.12 22.84 0.39
N ALA A 338 2.77 22.02 1.38
CA ALA A 338 1.47 21.36 1.37
C ALA A 338 0.31 22.36 1.38
N LYS A 339 0.41 23.49 2.10
CA LYS A 339 -0.62 24.53 2.06
C LYS A 339 -0.72 25.20 0.69
N GLU A 340 0.41 25.57 0.10
CA GLU A 340 0.43 26.16 -1.25
C GLU A 340 -0.17 25.19 -2.29
N ILE A 341 0.23 23.91 -2.26
CA ILE A 341 -0.34 22.89 -3.14
C ILE A 341 -1.83 22.68 -2.84
N CYS A 342 -2.24 22.71 -1.57
CA CYS A 342 -3.65 22.60 -1.19
C CYS A 342 -4.48 23.73 -1.80
N GLU A 343 -3.99 24.98 -1.76
CA GLU A 343 -4.68 26.13 -2.37
C GLU A 343 -4.79 25.98 -3.90
N ASP A 344 -3.70 25.57 -4.57
CA ASP A 344 -3.65 25.38 -6.03
C ASP A 344 -4.51 24.19 -6.52
N TYR A 345 -4.69 23.16 -5.69
CA TYR A 345 -5.28 21.86 -6.08
C TYR A 345 -6.52 21.46 -5.27
N ARG A 346 -7.11 22.36 -4.48
CA ARG A 346 -8.33 22.08 -3.69
C ARG A 346 -9.48 21.53 -4.52
N ASP A 347 -9.62 22.02 -5.75
CA ASP A 347 -10.66 21.60 -6.69
C ASP A 347 -10.28 20.35 -7.52
N LYS A 348 -9.07 19.82 -7.33
CA LYS A 348 -8.51 18.72 -8.11
C LYS A 348 -8.19 17.49 -7.27
N LEU A 349 -7.92 17.66 -5.98
CA LEU A 349 -7.53 16.58 -5.06
C LEU A 349 -8.38 16.64 -3.79
N ALA A 350 -8.84 15.47 -3.34
CA ALA A 350 -9.55 15.30 -2.09
C ALA A 350 -9.18 13.94 -1.47
N PHE A 351 -9.29 13.79 -0.16
CA PHE A 351 -9.05 12.50 0.51
C PHE A 351 -10.33 12.02 1.18
N ASN A 352 -10.90 10.90 0.70
CA ASN A 352 -12.11 10.33 1.26
C ASN A 352 -11.79 9.53 2.54
N ASP A 353 -12.23 10.02 3.70
CA ASP A 353 -11.96 9.39 5.01
C ASP A 353 -12.65 8.02 5.15
N LYS A 354 -13.84 7.86 4.55
CA LYS A 354 -14.65 6.64 4.68
C LYS A 354 -14.00 5.45 3.99
N THR A 355 -13.44 5.66 2.79
CA THR A 355 -12.75 4.63 2.00
C THR A 355 -11.23 4.68 2.15
N SER A 356 -10.71 5.63 2.94
CA SER A 356 -9.27 5.92 3.10
C SER A 356 -8.52 6.01 1.76
N THR A 357 -9.12 6.69 0.78
CA THR A 357 -8.62 6.71 -0.60
C THR A 357 -8.54 8.14 -1.12
N TRP A 358 -7.47 8.46 -1.83
CA TRP A 358 -7.36 9.74 -2.54
C TRP A 358 -8.29 9.77 -3.74
N MET A 359 -8.86 10.94 -4.00
CA MET A 359 -9.75 11.18 -5.12
C MET A 359 -9.16 12.32 -5.95
N ARG A 360 -9.16 12.17 -7.28
CA ARG A 360 -8.71 13.19 -8.22
C ARG A 360 -9.81 13.54 -9.20
N TYR A 361 -10.11 14.82 -9.31
CA TYR A 361 -11.14 15.33 -10.20
C TYR A 361 -10.63 15.41 -11.64
N GLY A 362 -11.41 14.92 -12.60
CA GLY A 362 -11.03 14.94 -14.02
C GLY A 362 -9.91 13.97 -14.37
N ALA A 363 -9.67 12.94 -13.55
CA ALA A 363 -8.55 12.01 -13.69
C ALA A 363 -8.73 11.01 -14.82
N ASP A 364 -9.75 10.14 -14.71
CA ASP A 364 -10.09 9.17 -15.76
C ASP A 364 -11.03 9.83 -16.79
N PHE A 365 -11.95 10.66 -16.29
CA PHE A 365 -13.01 11.25 -17.07
C PHE A 365 -13.29 12.68 -16.63
N THR A 366 -13.60 13.57 -17.58
CA THR A 366 -14.01 14.95 -17.30
C THR A 366 -15.27 14.96 -16.43
N GLY A 367 -15.26 15.77 -15.37
CA GLY A 367 -16.44 16.02 -14.54
C GLY A 367 -16.64 15.07 -13.36
N VAL A 368 -15.76 14.08 -13.16
CA VAL A 368 -15.90 13.09 -12.08
C VAL A 368 -14.64 12.98 -11.24
N TRP A 369 -14.81 12.50 -10.02
CA TRP A 369 -13.74 12.17 -9.08
C TRP A 369 -13.38 10.69 -9.18
N SER A 370 -12.14 10.39 -9.55
CA SER A 370 -11.63 9.02 -9.62
C SER A 370 -10.76 8.68 -8.41
N PRO A 371 -10.81 7.43 -7.91
CA PRO A 371 -9.89 6.98 -6.87
C PRO A 371 -8.46 6.90 -7.40
N GLU A 372 -7.50 7.30 -6.56
CA GLU A 372 -6.07 7.29 -6.85
C GLU A 372 -5.29 6.55 -5.77
N SER A 373 -4.20 5.91 -6.18
CA SER A 373 -3.30 5.24 -5.22
C SER A 373 -2.41 6.27 -4.51
N ASP A 374 -2.04 5.97 -3.25
CA ASP A 374 -1.07 6.80 -2.50
C ASP A 374 0.23 7.00 -3.30
N GLN A 375 0.72 5.95 -3.97
CA GLN A 375 1.93 6.01 -4.79
C GLN A 375 1.79 6.94 -6.00
N PHE A 376 0.62 6.97 -6.65
CA PHE A 376 0.39 7.86 -7.79
C PHE A 376 0.27 9.32 -7.33
N ILE A 377 -0.38 9.57 -6.20
CA ILE A 377 -0.39 10.91 -5.58
C ILE A 377 1.02 11.36 -5.22
N GLU A 378 1.85 10.50 -4.61
CA GLU A 378 3.27 10.81 -4.35
C GLU A 378 4.02 11.20 -5.64
N SER A 379 3.77 10.50 -6.76
CA SER A 379 4.35 10.83 -8.06
C SER A 379 3.88 12.19 -8.59
N ILE A 380 2.58 12.51 -8.48
CA ILE A 380 2.04 13.83 -8.84
C ILE A 380 2.70 14.92 -8.02
N ILE A 381 2.74 14.76 -6.69
CA ILE A 381 3.35 15.74 -5.78
C ILE A 381 4.84 15.89 -6.10
N SER A 382 5.58 14.82 -6.36
CA SER A 382 6.99 14.91 -6.78
C SER A 382 7.17 15.78 -8.02
N LYS A 383 6.33 15.58 -9.06
CA LYS A 383 6.38 16.39 -10.29
C LYS A 383 6.02 17.86 -10.06
N ILE A 384 5.09 18.15 -9.14
CA ILE A 384 4.74 19.52 -8.75
C ILE A 384 5.91 20.19 -8.01
N LEU A 385 6.62 19.46 -7.15
CA LEU A 385 7.81 19.96 -6.48
C LEU A 385 8.91 20.29 -7.50
N ASP A 386 9.17 19.39 -8.45
CA ASP A 386 10.14 19.60 -9.53
C ASP A 386 9.78 20.83 -10.38
N SER A 387 8.51 21.02 -10.73
CA SER A 387 8.06 22.17 -11.54
C SER A 387 8.15 23.50 -10.78
N LYS A 388 7.99 23.49 -9.45
CA LYS A 388 8.23 24.64 -8.58
C LYS A 388 9.74 24.86 -8.28
N GLY A 389 10.63 24.06 -8.87
CA GLY A 389 12.08 24.13 -8.66
C GLY A 389 12.55 23.60 -7.31
N ILE A 390 11.67 22.93 -6.56
CA ILE A 390 11.95 22.35 -5.25
C ILE A 390 12.58 20.98 -5.48
N THR A 391 13.88 20.96 -5.70
CA THR A 391 14.68 19.76 -5.97
C THR A 391 15.73 19.54 -4.86
N GLY A 392 16.40 18.39 -4.84
CA GLY A 392 17.52 18.15 -3.92
C GLY A 392 17.14 17.75 -2.49
N TYR A 393 15.92 17.27 -2.25
CA TYR A 393 15.45 16.73 -0.96
C TYR A 393 15.98 15.32 -0.62
N GLY A 394 16.73 14.69 -1.52
CA GLY A 394 17.52 13.48 -1.30
C GLY A 394 16.73 12.17 -1.14
N SER A 395 15.77 12.11 -0.20
CA SER A 395 14.95 10.93 0.08
C SER A 395 13.46 11.19 -0.16
N ASN A 396 12.69 10.14 -0.46
CA ASN A 396 11.23 10.24 -0.65
C ASN A 396 10.46 10.71 0.61
N SER A 397 11.13 10.76 1.77
CA SER A 397 10.53 11.19 3.04
C SER A 397 9.93 12.60 2.97
N TYR A 398 10.52 13.50 2.18
CA TYR A 398 10.00 14.86 2.04
C TYR A 398 8.65 14.86 1.31
N VAL A 399 8.54 14.16 0.18
CA VAL A 399 7.29 13.98 -0.58
C VAL A 399 6.21 13.34 0.29
N VAL A 400 6.54 12.24 0.99
CA VAL A 400 5.63 11.54 1.90
C VAL A 400 5.09 12.47 2.99
N ASN A 401 5.93 13.35 3.55
CA ASN A 401 5.49 14.32 4.56
C ASN A 401 4.57 15.39 3.98
N VAL A 402 4.84 15.87 2.76
CA VAL A 402 3.94 16.80 2.04
C VAL A 402 2.59 16.13 1.79
N VAL A 403 2.58 14.89 1.27
CA VAL A 403 1.33 14.12 1.02
C VAL A 403 0.55 13.90 2.32
N LYS A 404 1.22 13.53 3.42
CA LYS A 404 0.57 13.39 4.74
C LYS A 404 -0.08 14.70 5.18
N LYS A 405 0.59 15.84 4.97
CA LYS A 405 0.03 17.13 5.35
C LYS A 405 -1.13 17.53 4.45
N LEU A 406 -1.02 17.34 3.14
CA LEU A 406 -2.12 17.50 2.19
C LEU A 406 -3.34 16.66 2.59
N ARG A 407 -3.12 15.42 3.03
CA ARG A 407 -4.20 14.54 3.49
C ARG A 407 -5.00 15.18 4.62
N HIS A 408 -4.34 15.85 5.57
CA HIS A 408 -5.02 16.54 6.67
C HIS A 408 -5.81 17.77 6.21
N ASP A 409 -5.36 18.44 5.16
CA ASP A 409 -5.95 19.70 4.70
C ASP A 409 -7.05 19.48 3.64
N LEU A 410 -7.03 18.33 2.93
CA LEU A 410 -7.98 17.94 1.88
C LEU A 410 -8.89 16.76 2.29
N ILE A 411 -8.94 16.43 3.59
CA ILE A 411 -9.78 15.34 4.09
C ILE A 411 -11.27 15.69 3.99
N GLU A 412 -12.03 14.77 3.42
CA GLU A 412 -13.46 14.82 3.28
C GLU A 412 -14.07 13.69 4.12
N ARG A 413 -14.73 14.10 5.22
CA ARG A 413 -15.36 13.15 6.15
C ARG A 413 -16.56 12.46 5.50
N ASN A 414 -17.38 13.23 4.80
CA ASN A 414 -18.58 12.76 4.12
C ASN A 414 -18.48 13.08 2.64
N TRP A 415 -18.44 12.02 1.83
CA TRP A 415 -18.53 12.14 0.38
C TRP A 415 -20.00 12.17 -0.02
N THR A 416 -20.52 13.38 -0.24
CA THR A 416 -21.92 13.59 -0.61
C THR A 416 -21.98 14.03 -2.07
N GLU A 417 -22.36 13.10 -2.95
CA GLU A 417 -22.61 13.40 -4.35
C GLU A 417 -23.96 14.09 -4.54
N LEU A 418 -24.15 14.77 -5.67
CA LEU A 418 -25.48 15.22 -6.07
C LEU A 418 -26.45 14.03 -6.15
N PRO A 419 -27.71 14.22 -5.73
CA PRO A 419 -28.70 13.15 -5.73
C PRO A 419 -29.04 12.76 -7.17
N THR A 420 -28.90 11.47 -7.50
CA THR A 420 -29.13 10.97 -8.87
C THR A 420 -30.60 10.97 -9.29
N SER A 421 -31.51 11.18 -8.33
CA SER A 421 -32.93 11.45 -8.58
C SER A 421 -33.20 12.84 -9.15
N GLU A 422 -32.24 13.77 -9.04
CA GLU A 422 -32.40 15.15 -9.47
C GLU A 422 -31.34 15.56 -10.51
N TYR A 423 -30.17 14.93 -10.51
CA TYR A 423 -29.06 15.27 -11.39
C TYR A 423 -28.47 14.06 -12.09
N LEU A 424 -28.25 14.16 -13.41
CA LEU A 424 -27.58 13.14 -14.19
C LEU A 424 -26.28 13.65 -14.85
N PRO A 425 -25.13 13.07 -14.53
CA PRO A 425 -23.87 13.41 -15.16
C PRO A 425 -23.73 12.81 -16.57
N PHE A 426 -23.40 13.64 -17.56
CA PHE A 426 -23.07 13.28 -18.95
C PHE A 426 -21.64 13.74 -19.29
N ILE A 427 -21.14 13.41 -20.48
CA ILE A 427 -19.82 13.88 -20.95
C ILE A 427 -19.77 15.42 -21.00
N ASN A 428 -20.81 16.05 -21.55
CA ASN A 428 -20.88 17.49 -21.81
C ASN A 428 -21.42 18.34 -20.63
N GLY A 429 -21.85 17.73 -19.53
CA GLY A 429 -22.32 18.48 -18.35
C GLY A 429 -23.13 17.62 -17.39
N VAL A 430 -23.85 18.28 -16.49
CA VAL A 430 -24.74 17.65 -15.50
C VAL A 430 -26.16 18.14 -15.74
N LEU A 431 -27.04 17.25 -16.16
CA LEU A 431 -28.44 17.56 -16.43
C LEU A 431 -29.21 17.66 -15.12
N ASN A 432 -29.87 18.79 -14.89
CA ASN A 432 -30.89 18.93 -13.86
C ASN A 432 -32.22 18.35 -14.38
N LEU A 433 -32.71 17.29 -13.74
CA LEU A 433 -33.92 16.56 -14.14
C LEU A 433 -35.21 17.34 -13.90
N GLN A 434 -35.21 18.32 -12.99
CA GLN A 434 -36.39 19.14 -12.70
C GLN A 434 -36.56 20.27 -13.71
N THR A 435 -35.46 20.94 -14.06
CA THR A 435 -35.48 22.10 -14.97
C THR A 435 -35.21 21.74 -16.42
N GLY A 436 -34.60 20.58 -16.69
CA GLY A 436 -34.10 20.18 -18.01
C GLY A 436 -32.81 20.92 -18.41
N GLU A 437 -32.21 21.71 -17.52
CA GLU A 437 -31.03 22.51 -17.82
C GLU A 437 -29.75 21.69 -17.69
N LEU A 438 -28.85 21.82 -18.68
CA LEU A 438 -27.52 21.22 -18.66
C LEU A 438 -26.51 22.17 -18.00
N LEU A 439 -26.08 21.85 -16.78
CA LEU A 439 -25.12 22.63 -16.01
C LEU A 439 -23.67 22.22 -16.34
N PRO A 440 -22.69 23.13 -16.26
CA PRO A 440 -21.30 22.77 -16.40
C PRO A 440 -20.84 21.87 -15.25
N HIS A 441 -19.85 21.02 -15.55
CA HIS A 441 -19.20 20.18 -14.54
C HIS A 441 -18.56 21.01 -13.43
N SER A 442 -18.72 20.57 -12.19
CA SER A 442 -18.13 21.21 -11.01
C SER A 442 -17.56 20.19 -10.03
N PRO A 443 -16.32 20.38 -9.52
CA PRO A 443 -15.75 19.53 -8.48
C PRO A 443 -16.62 19.46 -7.23
N GLY A 444 -17.35 20.54 -6.93
CA GLY A 444 -18.25 20.64 -5.78
C GLY A 444 -19.44 19.66 -5.82
N TYR A 445 -19.77 19.12 -6.99
CA TYR A 445 -20.83 18.10 -7.12
C TYR A 445 -20.40 16.71 -6.64
N LYS A 446 -19.09 16.49 -6.44
CA LYS A 446 -18.49 15.26 -5.91
C LYS A 446 -18.85 13.98 -6.68
N LEU A 447 -19.35 14.10 -7.90
CA LEU A 447 -19.76 12.99 -8.76
C LEU A 447 -18.62 12.00 -8.96
N THR A 448 -18.86 10.71 -8.76
CA THR A 448 -17.87 9.64 -8.99
C THR A 448 -18.11 8.85 -10.28
N TRP A 449 -19.14 9.24 -11.03
CA TRP A 449 -19.60 8.54 -12.21
C TRP A 449 -20.21 9.53 -13.22
N ARG A 450 -20.30 9.10 -14.48
CA ARG A 450 -21.00 9.80 -15.56
C ARG A 450 -21.54 8.81 -16.58
N LEU A 451 -22.56 9.21 -17.34
CA LEU A 451 -22.98 8.50 -18.54
C LEU A 451 -21.94 8.72 -19.65
N ALA A 452 -21.52 7.64 -20.30
CA ALA A 452 -20.50 7.65 -21.36
C ALA A 452 -20.99 8.23 -22.71
N ARG A 453 -21.89 9.22 -22.66
CA ARG A 453 -22.42 9.93 -23.85
C ARG A 453 -22.71 11.39 -23.52
N GLU A 454 -22.87 12.20 -24.55
CA GLU A 454 -23.35 13.57 -24.41
C GLU A 454 -24.87 13.60 -24.22
N TYR A 455 -25.35 14.55 -23.43
CA TYR A 455 -26.76 14.86 -23.40
C TYR A 455 -27.16 15.59 -24.68
N ASN A 456 -28.12 15.03 -25.41
CA ASN A 456 -28.70 15.62 -26.61
C ASN A 456 -30.23 15.63 -26.50
N GLN A 457 -30.82 16.81 -26.27
CA GLN A 457 -32.26 16.98 -26.12
C GLN A 457 -33.05 16.78 -27.42
N THR A 458 -32.43 16.92 -28.59
CA THR A 458 -33.12 16.80 -29.89
C THR A 458 -33.14 15.38 -30.45
N ALA A 459 -32.44 14.43 -29.80
CA ALA A 459 -32.46 13.03 -30.18
C ALA A 459 -33.84 12.41 -29.87
N THR A 460 -34.51 11.89 -30.90
CA THR A 460 -35.87 11.32 -30.79
C THR A 460 -36.00 9.89 -31.32
N ASP A 461 -35.10 9.44 -32.21
CA ASP A 461 -35.18 8.11 -32.83
C ASP A 461 -34.44 7.04 -32.01
N TRP A 462 -35.20 6.02 -31.59
CA TRP A 462 -34.70 4.81 -30.93
C TRP A 462 -35.38 3.56 -31.51
N SER A 463 -35.68 3.59 -32.82
CA SER A 463 -36.45 2.57 -33.51
C SER A 463 -35.82 1.16 -33.44
N LYS A 464 -34.49 1.02 -33.55
CA LYS A 464 -33.83 -0.30 -33.45
C LYS A 464 -33.87 -0.85 -32.03
N ILE A 465 -33.71 -0.01 -31.01
CA ILE A 465 -33.90 -0.40 -29.61
C ILE A 465 -35.37 -0.85 -29.41
N ASN A 466 -36.33 -0.11 -29.96
CA ASN A 466 -37.75 -0.46 -29.89
C ASN A 466 -38.05 -1.81 -30.57
N GLU A 467 -37.51 -2.05 -31.76
CA GLU A 467 -37.62 -3.33 -32.47
C GLU A 467 -37.02 -4.48 -31.65
N PHE A 468 -35.84 -4.28 -31.07
CA PHE A 468 -35.22 -5.27 -30.19
C PHE A 468 -36.09 -5.59 -28.97
N LEU A 469 -36.62 -4.57 -28.29
CA LEU A 469 -37.49 -4.77 -27.12
C LEU A 469 -38.81 -5.45 -27.51
N THR A 470 -39.37 -5.10 -28.66
CA THR A 470 -40.57 -5.73 -29.22
C THR A 470 -40.31 -7.21 -29.54
N HIS A 471 -39.15 -7.54 -30.13
CA HIS A 471 -38.75 -8.93 -30.34
C HIS A 471 -38.54 -9.68 -29.03
N LEU A 472 -37.81 -9.09 -28.07
CA LEU A 472 -37.52 -9.70 -26.77
C LEU A 472 -38.81 -10.09 -26.04
N THR A 473 -39.84 -9.26 -26.16
CA THR A 473 -41.14 -9.40 -25.49
C THR A 473 -42.20 -10.13 -26.32
N GLY A 474 -41.89 -10.52 -27.56
CA GLY A 474 -42.83 -11.21 -28.46
C GLY A 474 -44.01 -10.32 -28.87
N GLY A 475 -43.81 -9.00 -28.89
CA GLY A 475 -44.85 -8.02 -29.20
C GLY A 475 -45.73 -7.64 -28.01
N ASN A 476 -45.48 -8.14 -26.80
CA ASN A 476 -46.26 -7.73 -25.62
C ASN A 476 -45.83 -6.34 -25.13
N GLU A 477 -46.67 -5.34 -25.36
CA GLU A 477 -46.41 -3.95 -24.97
C GLU A 477 -46.35 -3.73 -23.45
N LYS A 478 -47.11 -4.47 -22.63
CA LYS A 478 -47.03 -4.37 -21.16
C LYS A 478 -45.68 -4.87 -20.64
N LEU A 479 -45.21 -6.01 -21.14
CA LEU A 479 -43.91 -6.59 -20.78
C LEU A 479 -42.75 -5.72 -21.27
N LYS A 480 -42.88 -5.14 -22.47
CA LYS A 480 -41.95 -4.16 -23.01
C LYS A 480 -41.90 -2.90 -22.16
N HIS A 481 -43.06 -2.36 -21.77
CA HIS A 481 -43.14 -1.19 -20.90
C HIS A 481 -42.55 -1.46 -19.50
N LEU A 482 -42.71 -2.67 -18.95
CA LEU A 482 -42.03 -3.11 -17.73
C LEU A 482 -40.50 -3.04 -17.86
N ILE A 483 -39.95 -3.54 -18.98
CA ILE A 483 -38.50 -3.49 -19.26
C ILE A 483 -38.02 -2.03 -19.40
N ILE A 484 -38.78 -1.19 -20.09
CA ILE A 484 -38.49 0.25 -20.24
C ILE A 484 -38.48 0.93 -18.87
N CYS A 485 -39.48 0.69 -18.02
CA CYS A 485 -39.52 1.21 -16.65
C CYS A 485 -38.32 0.74 -15.83
N TYR A 486 -37.86 -0.50 -16.02
CA TYR A 486 -36.64 -0.98 -15.39
C TYR A 486 -35.40 -0.21 -15.88
N CYS A 487 -35.26 0.05 -17.18
CA CYS A 487 -34.19 0.90 -17.71
C CYS A 487 -34.23 2.33 -17.13
N ALA A 488 -35.41 2.93 -16.97
CA ALA A 488 -35.58 4.23 -16.34
C ALA A 488 -35.13 4.21 -14.86
N ALA A 489 -35.49 3.15 -14.13
CA ALA A 489 -35.05 2.92 -12.76
C ALA A 489 -33.53 2.76 -12.64
N VAL A 490 -32.87 2.11 -13.62
CA VAL A 490 -31.41 1.95 -13.66
C VAL A 490 -30.72 3.31 -13.80
N ILE A 491 -31.15 4.16 -14.74
CA ILE A 491 -30.56 5.50 -14.94
C ILE A 491 -30.71 6.34 -13.67
N LYS A 492 -31.94 6.41 -13.11
CA LYS A 492 -32.26 7.24 -11.94
C LYS A 492 -31.69 6.66 -10.62
N GLY A 493 -31.33 5.38 -10.59
CA GLY A 493 -30.81 4.70 -9.40
C GLY A 493 -31.89 4.42 -8.36
N ARG A 494 -33.02 3.85 -8.80
CA ARG A 494 -34.22 3.62 -7.97
C ARG A 494 -34.12 2.39 -7.06
N SER A 495 -33.01 2.30 -6.33
CA SER A 495 -32.77 1.26 -5.30
C SER A 495 -33.83 1.28 -4.17
N ASP A 496 -34.52 2.41 -3.98
CA ASP A 496 -35.66 2.59 -3.07
C ASP A 496 -36.83 1.63 -3.33
N LEU A 497 -36.95 1.14 -4.57
CA LEU A 497 -37.98 0.17 -4.93
C LEU A 497 -37.73 -1.21 -4.33
N GLN A 498 -36.49 -1.52 -3.91
CA GLN A 498 -36.07 -2.84 -3.43
C GLN A 498 -36.42 -3.97 -4.41
N LYS A 499 -36.29 -3.69 -5.71
CA LYS A 499 -36.56 -4.63 -6.80
C LYS A 499 -35.30 -4.96 -7.60
N PHE A 500 -35.25 -6.18 -8.12
CA PHE A 500 -34.29 -6.62 -9.12
C PHE A 500 -35.02 -7.38 -10.23
N VAL A 501 -34.47 -7.32 -11.45
CA VAL A 501 -35.02 -8.07 -12.59
C VAL A 501 -34.28 -9.38 -12.75
N HIS A 502 -35.04 -10.45 -12.96
CA HIS A 502 -34.53 -11.77 -13.33
C HIS A 502 -35.01 -12.12 -14.74
N LEU A 503 -34.10 -12.02 -15.72
CA LEU A 503 -34.34 -12.48 -17.08
C LEU A 503 -34.11 -14.00 -17.14
N ILE A 504 -35.15 -14.75 -17.50
CA ILE A 504 -35.09 -16.21 -17.56
C ILE A 504 -35.54 -16.71 -18.94
N GLY A 505 -34.83 -17.70 -19.48
CA GLY A 505 -35.21 -18.33 -20.75
C GLY A 505 -34.02 -19.06 -21.37
N LEU A 506 -34.22 -19.77 -22.47
CA LEU A 506 -33.13 -20.55 -23.09
C LEU A 506 -32.03 -19.66 -23.72
N GLY A 507 -30.92 -20.27 -24.11
CA GLY A 507 -29.85 -19.57 -24.82
C GLY A 507 -30.32 -18.99 -26.16
N GLY A 508 -29.85 -17.79 -26.50
CA GLY A 508 -30.17 -17.13 -27.77
C GLY A 508 -31.50 -16.39 -27.82
N THR A 509 -32.12 -16.10 -26.67
CA THR A 509 -33.40 -15.36 -26.58
C THR A 509 -33.26 -13.86 -26.30
N GLY A 510 -32.04 -13.31 -26.40
CA GLY A 510 -31.81 -11.87 -26.23
C GLY A 510 -31.45 -11.40 -24.81
N LYS A 511 -31.43 -12.27 -23.79
CA LYS A 511 -31.05 -11.91 -22.39
C LYS A 511 -29.70 -11.18 -22.29
N GLY A 512 -28.67 -11.76 -22.91
CA GLY A 512 -27.32 -11.14 -22.92
C GLY A 512 -27.29 -9.82 -23.70
N THR A 513 -28.07 -9.71 -24.78
CA THR A 513 -28.22 -8.45 -25.52
C THR A 513 -28.92 -7.38 -24.69
N MET A 514 -29.94 -7.76 -23.90
CA MET A 514 -30.59 -6.84 -22.96
C MET A 514 -29.61 -6.35 -21.90
N ALA A 515 -28.84 -7.25 -21.28
CA ALA A 515 -27.81 -6.88 -20.31
C ALA A 515 -26.80 -5.87 -20.92
N ARG A 516 -26.40 -6.07 -22.18
CA ARG A 516 -25.48 -5.16 -22.88
C ARG A 516 -26.11 -3.84 -23.27
N LEU A 517 -27.39 -3.80 -23.65
CA LEU A 517 -28.14 -2.56 -23.86
C LEU A 517 -28.16 -1.71 -22.58
N ILE A 518 -28.48 -2.31 -21.42
CA ILE A 518 -28.49 -1.58 -20.14
C ILE A 518 -27.08 -1.12 -19.77
N THR A 519 -26.07 -1.97 -20.00
CA THR A 519 -24.66 -1.60 -19.78
C THR A 519 -24.26 -0.41 -20.66
N ALA A 520 -24.60 -0.40 -21.95
CA ALA A 520 -24.34 0.74 -22.83
C ALA A 520 -25.12 1.99 -22.39
N LEU A 521 -26.35 1.81 -21.92
CA LEU A 521 -27.20 2.88 -21.39
C LEU A 521 -26.59 3.59 -20.18
N ILE A 522 -25.81 2.93 -19.34
CA ILE A 522 -25.15 3.60 -18.19
C ILE A 522 -23.65 3.76 -18.33
N GLY A 523 -23.00 3.09 -19.27
CA GLY A 523 -21.54 3.01 -19.39
C GLY A 523 -20.95 1.83 -18.62
N GLN A 524 -20.01 1.12 -19.24
CA GLN A 524 -19.35 -0.08 -18.70
C GLN A 524 -18.67 0.19 -17.35
N GLU A 525 -18.12 1.38 -17.16
CA GLU A 525 -17.45 1.83 -15.94
C GLU A 525 -18.40 1.89 -14.74
N ASN A 526 -19.71 1.99 -14.98
CA ASN A 526 -20.74 2.09 -13.95
C ASN A 526 -21.38 0.73 -13.60
N VAL A 527 -20.91 -0.35 -14.23
CA VAL A 527 -21.42 -1.71 -14.05
C VAL A 527 -20.42 -2.56 -13.26
N LEU A 528 -20.93 -3.38 -12.35
CA LEU A 528 -20.23 -4.56 -11.85
C LEU A 528 -20.87 -5.81 -12.45
N THR A 529 -20.07 -6.62 -13.12
CA THR A 529 -20.48 -7.98 -13.52
C THR A 529 -19.80 -8.97 -12.58
N THR A 530 -20.58 -9.81 -11.90
CA THR A 530 -20.08 -10.76 -10.90
C THR A 530 -20.96 -12.00 -10.83
N THR A 531 -20.53 -13.02 -10.11
CA THR A 531 -21.34 -14.24 -9.88
C THR A 531 -22.00 -14.21 -8.49
N MET A 532 -23.09 -14.93 -8.30
CA MET A 532 -23.71 -15.09 -6.98
C MET A 532 -22.77 -15.78 -5.99
N GLU A 533 -21.95 -16.72 -6.47
CA GLU A 533 -20.94 -17.41 -5.68
C GLU A 533 -19.89 -16.43 -5.15
N ASP A 534 -19.29 -15.61 -6.02
CA ASP A 534 -18.32 -14.60 -5.61
C ASP A 534 -18.97 -13.53 -4.73
N TRP A 535 -20.15 -13.05 -5.11
CA TRP A 535 -20.85 -12.05 -4.32
C TRP A 535 -21.12 -12.53 -2.90
N CYS A 536 -21.58 -13.77 -2.72
CA CYS A 536 -21.92 -14.30 -1.41
C CYS A 536 -20.72 -14.89 -0.64
N GLY A 537 -19.73 -15.43 -1.34
CA GLY A 537 -18.58 -16.15 -0.77
C GLY A 537 -17.32 -15.30 -0.58
N ASN A 538 -17.09 -14.31 -1.44
CA ASN A 538 -15.89 -13.48 -1.41
C ASN A 538 -16.11 -12.19 -0.60
N ARG A 539 -15.31 -12.02 0.45
CA ARG A 539 -15.33 -10.83 1.32
C ARG A 539 -14.93 -9.54 0.61
N PHE A 540 -14.16 -9.62 -0.47
CA PHE A 540 -13.66 -8.46 -1.21
C PHE A 540 -14.63 -7.99 -2.30
N GLU A 541 -15.48 -8.87 -2.81
CA GLU A 541 -16.36 -8.57 -3.95
C GLU A 541 -17.35 -7.44 -3.67
N GLY A 542 -17.74 -7.27 -2.39
CA GLY A 542 -18.63 -6.19 -1.98
C GLY A 542 -18.05 -4.79 -2.24
N ALA A 543 -16.72 -4.63 -2.21
CA ALA A 543 -16.06 -3.35 -2.49
C ALA A 543 -16.19 -2.95 -3.97
N ASN A 544 -16.22 -3.91 -4.89
CA ASN A 544 -16.32 -3.65 -6.33
C ASN A 544 -17.69 -3.06 -6.73
N ALA A 545 -18.72 -3.24 -5.91
CA ALA A 545 -20.04 -2.64 -6.11
C ALA A 545 -20.14 -1.19 -5.60
N HIS A 546 -19.15 -0.71 -4.84
CA HIS A 546 -19.12 0.67 -4.38
C HIS A 546 -19.02 1.62 -5.58
N ASN A 547 -19.84 2.68 -5.58
CA ASN A 547 -20.00 3.65 -6.67
C ASN A 547 -20.48 3.07 -8.02
N LYS A 548 -20.93 1.80 -8.06
CA LYS A 548 -21.57 1.24 -9.26
C LYS A 548 -23.07 1.53 -9.29
N ARG A 549 -23.63 1.57 -10.50
CA ARG A 549 -25.05 1.88 -10.77
C ARG A 549 -25.87 0.65 -11.14
N LEU A 550 -25.21 -0.42 -11.58
CA LEU A 550 -25.83 -1.70 -11.88
C LEU A 550 -24.91 -2.84 -11.46
N VAL A 551 -25.46 -3.86 -10.80
CA VAL A 551 -24.81 -5.15 -10.65
C VAL A 551 -25.51 -6.16 -11.55
N ILE A 552 -24.76 -6.85 -12.38
CA ILE A 552 -25.24 -7.91 -13.27
C ILE A 552 -24.69 -9.24 -12.80
N PHE A 553 -25.59 -10.22 -12.66
CA PHE A 553 -25.29 -11.63 -12.44
C PHE A 553 -25.62 -12.40 -13.73
N PRO A 554 -24.64 -12.53 -14.66
CA PRO A 554 -24.88 -13.15 -15.95
C PRO A 554 -24.86 -14.69 -15.82
N ASP A 555 -25.74 -15.34 -16.59
CA ASP A 555 -25.75 -16.80 -16.78
C ASP A 555 -25.62 -17.61 -15.48
N GLU A 556 -26.41 -17.22 -14.47
CA GLU A 556 -26.40 -17.87 -13.16
C GLU A 556 -26.98 -19.29 -13.20
N ASP A 557 -26.33 -20.18 -12.47
CA ASP A 557 -26.82 -21.53 -12.20
C ASP A 557 -27.62 -21.59 -10.89
N LYS A 558 -28.15 -22.77 -10.57
CA LYS A 558 -28.90 -23.02 -9.34
C LYS A 558 -28.06 -22.64 -8.11
N GLN A 559 -28.55 -21.68 -7.33
CA GLN A 559 -27.86 -21.21 -6.14
C GLN A 559 -28.34 -21.93 -4.88
N THR A 560 -27.42 -22.61 -4.20
CA THR A 560 -27.64 -23.30 -2.92
C THR A 560 -26.77 -22.67 -1.84
N GLY A 561 -27.32 -21.79 -1.00
CA GLY A 561 -26.51 -21.15 0.02
C GLY A 561 -27.11 -19.92 0.71
N LYS A 562 -26.26 -19.20 1.45
CA LYS A 562 -26.63 -18.00 2.21
C LYS A 562 -26.74 -16.79 1.29
N LEU A 563 -27.96 -16.39 0.94
CA LEU A 563 -28.24 -15.17 0.16
C LEU A 563 -28.20 -13.86 0.96
N GLY A 564 -27.69 -13.87 2.20
CA GLY A 564 -27.75 -12.68 3.08
C GLY A 564 -27.17 -11.42 2.43
N LYS A 565 -25.99 -11.54 1.80
CA LYS A 565 -25.30 -10.42 1.14
C LYS A 565 -26.02 -9.96 -0.14
N PHE A 566 -26.65 -10.87 -0.89
CA PHE A 566 -27.50 -10.52 -2.04
C PHE A 566 -28.80 -9.80 -1.62
N LEU A 567 -29.40 -10.21 -0.50
CA LEU A 567 -30.58 -9.53 0.04
C LEU A 567 -30.24 -8.12 0.53
N SER A 568 -29.04 -7.91 1.09
CA SER A 568 -28.56 -6.57 1.44
C SER A 568 -28.29 -5.70 0.21
N LEU A 569 -27.78 -6.29 -0.88
CA LEU A 569 -27.59 -5.59 -2.16
C LEU A 569 -28.90 -5.07 -2.75
N THR A 570 -29.97 -5.86 -2.66
CA THR A 570 -31.29 -5.55 -3.24
C THR A 570 -32.28 -4.94 -2.24
N GLY A 571 -31.84 -4.70 -1.00
CA GLY A 571 -32.73 -4.42 0.14
C GLY A 571 -32.50 -3.09 0.84
N GLU A 572 -31.65 -2.22 0.29
CA GLU A 572 -31.28 -0.92 0.89
C GLU A 572 -30.54 -1.00 2.23
N ASP A 573 -30.00 -2.18 2.57
CA ASP A 573 -29.22 -2.41 3.77
C ASP A 573 -27.76 -1.92 3.60
N LEU A 574 -27.07 -1.71 4.73
CA LEU A 574 -25.63 -1.47 4.72
C LEU A 574 -24.88 -2.75 4.35
N ILE A 575 -24.10 -2.69 3.27
CA ILE A 575 -23.18 -3.72 2.84
C ILE A 575 -21.80 -3.42 3.42
N ARG A 576 -21.24 -4.38 4.15
CA ARG A 576 -19.84 -4.35 4.57
C ARG A 576 -18.95 -4.71 3.38
N ALA A 577 -17.98 -3.84 3.10
CA ALA A 577 -16.99 -4.02 2.06
C ALA A 577 -15.58 -4.03 2.65
N GLU A 578 -14.73 -4.88 2.08
CA GLU A 578 -13.33 -5.01 2.47
C GLU A 578 -12.48 -4.89 1.20
N GLU A 579 -11.42 -4.08 1.25
CA GLU A 579 -10.38 -4.05 0.22
C GLU A 579 -9.09 -4.62 0.81
N LYS A 580 -8.31 -5.32 -0.01
CA LYS A 580 -7.08 -5.96 0.45
C LYS A 580 -6.10 -4.91 0.98
N GLY A 581 -5.72 -5.02 2.25
CA GLY A 581 -4.76 -4.11 2.89
C GLY A 581 -5.34 -2.75 3.29
N LYS A 582 -6.67 -2.53 3.16
CA LYS A 582 -7.34 -1.32 3.63
C LYS A 582 -8.33 -1.62 4.76
N LYS A 583 -8.79 -0.55 5.43
CA LYS A 583 -9.82 -0.63 6.46
C LYS A 583 -11.17 -1.02 5.83
N ALA A 584 -11.89 -1.94 6.46
CA ALA A 584 -13.25 -2.26 6.06
C ALA A 584 -14.16 -1.03 6.21
N PHE A 585 -15.07 -0.83 5.26
CA PHE A 585 -16.07 0.23 5.30
C PHE A 585 -17.46 -0.35 5.02
N SER A 586 -18.49 0.48 5.16
CA SER A 586 -19.86 0.06 4.88
C SER A 586 -20.58 1.11 4.07
N PHE A 587 -21.36 0.67 3.10
CA PHE A 587 -22.11 1.56 2.21
C PHE A 587 -23.47 0.96 1.90
N LYS A 588 -24.42 1.82 1.54
CA LYS A 588 -25.70 1.42 0.99
C LYS A 588 -25.53 1.39 -0.53
N TYR A 589 -25.88 0.29 -1.17
CA TYR A 589 -25.88 0.23 -2.63
C TYR A 589 -27.10 0.99 -3.18
N THR A 590 -26.85 1.92 -4.10
CA THR A 590 -27.88 2.83 -4.64
C THR A 590 -28.24 2.53 -6.10
N GLY A 591 -27.69 1.46 -6.67
CA GLY A 591 -27.96 1.03 -8.04
C GLY A 591 -29.05 -0.03 -8.13
N MET A 592 -29.27 -0.54 -9.35
CA MET A 592 -30.21 -1.63 -9.64
C MET A 592 -29.47 -2.97 -9.81
N VAL A 593 -30.21 -4.08 -9.83
CA VAL A 593 -29.64 -5.42 -9.97
C VAL A 593 -30.35 -6.18 -11.08
N LEU A 594 -29.56 -6.75 -12.00
CA LEU A 594 -30.01 -7.61 -13.07
C LEU A 594 -29.46 -9.02 -12.87
N VAL A 595 -30.32 -10.02 -12.99
CA VAL A 595 -29.94 -11.43 -12.95
C VAL A 595 -30.38 -12.08 -14.25
N CYS A 596 -29.50 -12.86 -14.87
CA CYS A 596 -29.80 -13.62 -16.08
C CYS A 596 -29.56 -15.10 -15.81
N SER A 597 -30.49 -15.97 -16.22
CA SER A 597 -30.26 -17.41 -16.16
C SER A 597 -31.06 -18.18 -17.21
N ASN A 598 -30.69 -19.44 -17.41
CA ASN A 598 -31.48 -20.34 -18.26
C ASN A 598 -32.58 -21.08 -17.50
N LEU A 599 -32.38 -21.30 -16.19
CA LEU A 599 -33.29 -22.03 -15.31
C LEU A 599 -33.50 -21.25 -14.01
N PRO A 600 -34.53 -21.56 -13.20
CA PRO A 600 -34.73 -20.91 -11.91
C PRO A 600 -33.53 -21.10 -10.98
N ILE A 601 -32.99 -19.99 -10.47
CA ILE A 601 -31.78 -20.02 -9.64
C ILE A 601 -32.08 -20.05 -8.14
N PHE A 602 -33.21 -19.48 -7.72
CA PHE A 602 -33.61 -19.41 -6.31
C PHE A 602 -34.48 -20.61 -5.96
N VAL A 603 -34.01 -21.46 -5.04
CA VAL A 603 -34.65 -22.73 -4.68
C VAL A 603 -34.92 -22.82 -3.17
N GLY A 604 -36.01 -23.49 -2.77
CA GLY A 604 -36.38 -23.64 -1.36
C GLY A 604 -36.60 -22.29 -0.66
N ASP A 605 -36.06 -22.13 0.55
CA ASP A 605 -36.21 -20.92 1.37
C ASP A 605 -35.64 -19.65 0.69
N ALA A 606 -34.71 -19.79 -0.26
CA ALA A 606 -34.23 -18.66 -1.04
C ALA A 606 -35.35 -18.03 -1.88
N ALA A 607 -36.20 -18.88 -2.50
CA ALA A 607 -37.27 -18.45 -3.40
C ALA A 607 -38.35 -17.64 -2.67
N SER A 608 -38.66 -17.95 -1.40
CA SER A 608 -39.57 -17.13 -0.59
C SER A 608 -38.93 -15.80 -0.19
N ARG A 609 -37.66 -15.81 0.22
CA ARG A 609 -36.94 -14.61 0.71
C ARG A 609 -36.72 -13.54 -0.36
N VAL A 610 -36.54 -13.92 -1.62
CA VAL A 610 -36.37 -12.97 -2.75
C VAL A 610 -37.68 -12.56 -3.39
N LYS A 611 -38.80 -13.25 -3.11
CA LYS A 611 -40.08 -13.09 -3.80
C LYS A 611 -40.54 -11.64 -3.92
N ARG A 612 -40.54 -10.88 -2.82
CA ARG A 612 -41.01 -9.48 -2.84
C ARG A 612 -40.11 -8.55 -3.65
N ARG A 613 -38.88 -8.98 -3.97
CA ARG A 613 -37.84 -8.20 -4.66
C ARG A 613 -37.67 -8.62 -6.13
N CYS A 614 -38.00 -9.86 -6.49
CA CYS A 614 -37.76 -10.40 -7.83
C CYS A 614 -38.89 -10.02 -8.80
N ILE A 615 -38.53 -9.50 -9.97
CA ILE A 615 -39.41 -9.35 -11.14
C ILE A 615 -38.91 -10.33 -12.19
N THR A 616 -39.64 -11.43 -12.41
CA THR A 616 -39.24 -12.49 -13.36
C THR A 616 -39.78 -12.18 -14.75
N ILE A 617 -38.89 -11.89 -15.69
CA ILE A 617 -39.26 -11.59 -17.09
C ILE A 617 -38.90 -12.80 -17.95
N PRO A 618 -39.89 -13.45 -18.59
CA PRO A 618 -39.62 -14.52 -19.54
C PRO A 618 -38.98 -13.98 -20.81
N CYS A 619 -37.93 -14.65 -21.28
CA CYS A 619 -37.28 -14.41 -22.57
C CYS A 619 -37.39 -15.69 -23.40
N ASN A 620 -38.53 -15.84 -24.09
CA ASN A 620 -38.90 -17.06 -24.80
C ASN A 620 -38.69 -16.98 -26.33
N ASN A 621 -38.38 -15.80 -26.86
CA ASN A 621 -38.25 -15.54 -28.28
C ASN A 621 -36.80 -15.81 -28.75
N ALA A 622 -36.55 -17.01 -29.27
CA ALA A 622 -35.23 -17.40 -29.73
C ALA A 622 -34.90 -16.83 -31.11
N VAL A 623 -33.71 -16.26 -31.27
CA VAL A 623 -33.18 -15.84 -32.58
C VAL A 623 -32.44 -17.01 -33.22
N LEU A 624 -32.84 -17.34 -34.46
CA LEU A 624 -32.16 -18.35 -35.28
C LEU A 624 -30.67 -17.99 -35.42
N PRO A 625 -29.73 -18.95 -35.31
CA PRO A 625 -28.30 -18.66 -35.40
C PRO A 625 -27.90 -17.85 -36.64
N SER A 626 -28.55 -18.10 -37.79
CA SER A 626 -28.32 -17.38 -39.05
C SER A 626 -28.78 -15.91 -39.04
N GLN A 627 -29.66 -15.52 -38.13
CA GLN A 627 -30.19 -14.16 -37.99
C GLN A 627 -29.53 -13.39 -36.85
N ARG A 628 -28.60 -14.01 -36.12
CA ARG A 628 -27.88 -13.36 -35.01
C ARG A 628 -26.86 -12.38 -35.58
N ARG A 629 -27.10 -11.09 -35.31
CA ARG A 629 -26.17 -10.00 -35.58
C ARG A 629 -25.73 -9.31 -34.29
N ASN A 630 -24.63 -8.58 -34.34
CA ASN A 630 -24.20 -7.77 -33.20
C ASN A 630 -25.03 -6.49 -33.13
N LEU A 631 -26.04 -6.46 -32.25
CA LEU A 631 -26.94 -5.32 -32.07
C LEU A 631 -26.31 -4.18 -31.24
N GLU A 632 -25.14 -4.39 -30.62
CA GLU A 632 -24.53 -3.37 -29.76
C GLU A 632 -24.17 -2.11 -30.56
N GLN A 633 -23.66 -2.29 -31.79
CA GLN A 633 -23.34 -1.17 -32.70
C GLN A 633 -24.60 -0.45 -33.20
N ASP A 634 -25.74 -1.13 -33.20
CA ASP A 634 -27.02 -0.56 -33.59
C ASP A 634 -27.64 0.31 -32.49
N PHE A 635 -27.33 0.04 -31.22
CA PHE A 635 -27.90 0.76 -30.09
C PHE A 635 -27.21 2.09 -29.81
N GLU A 636 -25.88 2.15 -29.97
CA GLU A 636 -25.07 3.34 -29.60
C GLU A 636 -25.63 4.67 -30.16
N PRO A 637 -25.99 4.76 -31.47
CA PRO A 637 -26.54 6.01 -32.03
C PRO A 637 -27.90 6.41 -31.44
N GLU A 638 -28.66 5.45 -30.91
CA GLU A 638 -30.02 5.64 -30.42
C GLU A 638 -30.08 5.85 -28.89
N LEU A 639 -28.98 5.64 -28.16
CA LEU A 639 -28.96 5.74 -26.69
C LEU A 639 -29.38 7.12 -26.18
N ALA A 640 -29.05 8.19 -26.91
CA ALA A 640 -29.45 9.55 -26.53
C ALA A 640 -30.97 9.72 -26.57
N ALA A 641 -31.61 9.28 -27.65
CA ALA A 641 -33.06 9.33 -27.81
C ALA A 641 -33.77 8.42 -26.80
N PHE A 642 -33.27 7.20 -26.62
CA PHE A 642 -33.81 6.28 -25.63
C PHE A 642 -33.67 6.85 -24.21
N THR A 643 -32.56 7.51 -23.88
CA THR A 643 -32.39 8.21 -22.60
C THR A 643 -33.46 9.28 -22.41
N ASN A 644 -33.68 10.15 -23.40
CA ASN A 644 -34.71 11.19 -23.32
C ASN A 644 -36.10 10.59 -23.06
N TYR A 645 -36.42 9.49 -23.76
CA TYR A 645 -37.66 8.75 -23.54
C TYR A 645 -37.76 8.18 -22.12
N LEU A 646 -36.69 7.58 -21.59
CA LEU A 646 -36.68 7.06 -20.21
C LEU A 646 -36.84 8.16 -19.16
N LEU A 647 -36.29 9.36 -19.41
CA LEU A 647 -36.41 10.50 -18.51
C LEU A 647 -37.80 11.14 -18.55
N SER A 648 -38.54 11.02 -19.66
CA SER A 648 -39.90 11.54 -19.77
C SER A 648 -40.92 10.72 -18.97
N ILE A 649 -40.59 9.48 -18.60
CA ILE A 649 -41.46 8.62 -17.79
C ILE A 649 -41.50 9.12 -16.33
N PRO A 650 -42.69 9.44 -15.79
CA PRO A 650 -42.86 9.87 -14.42
C PRO A 650 -42.40 8.82 -13.39
N ASP A 651 -41.83 9.27 -12.29
CA ASP A 651 -41.31 8.41 -11.23
C ASP A 651 -42.39 7.55 -10.54
N GLU A 652 -43.62 8.05 -10.48
CA GLU A 652 -44.77 7.30 -9.97
C GLU A 652 -45.21 6.18 -10.92
N GLU A 653 -45.06 6.37 -12.24
CA GLU A 653 -45.35 5.33 -13.23
C GLU A 653 -44.32 4.20 -13.14
N VAL A 654 -43.02 4.53 -13.10
CA VAL A 654 -41.93 3.56 -12.87
C VAL A 654 -42.19 2.75 -11.59
N LYS A 655 -42.57 3.44 -10.51
CA LYS A 655 -42.89 2.80 -9.22
C LYS A 655 -44.11 1.89 -9.33
N ARG A 656 -45.20 2.34 -9.95
CA ARG A 656 -46.43 1.56 -10.12
C ARG A 656 -46.17 0.25 -10.88
N VAL A 657 -45.42 0.33 -11.98
CA VAL A 657 -45.10 -0.80 -12.84
C VAL A 657 -44.14 -1.78 -12.13
N LEU A 658 -43.02 -1.30 -11.56
CA LEU A 658 -42.03 -2.18 -10.94
C LEU A 658 -42.47 -2.77 -9.59
N LEU A 659 -43.39 -2.12 -8.87
CA LEU A 659 -43.99 -2.71 -7.67
C LEU A 659 -45.02 -3.79 -8.00
N GLY A 660 -45.39 -3.97 -9.27
CA GLY A 660 -46.38 -4.95 -9.71
C GLY A 660 -47.80 -4.57 -9.31
N LEU A 661 -48.13 -3.26 -9.36
CA LEU A 661 -49.50 -2.79 -9.15
C LEU A 661 -50.38 -3.03 -10.37
N GLU A 662 -49.78 -3.33 -11.52
CA GLU A 662 -50.44 -3.83 -12.72
C GLU A 662 -50.08 -5.30 -12.93
N ASP A 663 -51.08 -6.11 -13.26
CA ASP A 663 -50.88 -7.53 -13.52
C ASP A 663 -50.39 -7.75 -14.97
N ILE A 664 -49.30 -8.51 -15.10
CA ILE A 664 -48.71 -8.91 -16.37
C ILE A 664 -48.73 -10.44 -16.39
N PRO A 665 -49.71 -11.06 -17.09
CA PRO A 665 -49.93 -12.51 -17.04
C PRO A 665 -48.68 -13.34 -17.36
N GLU A 666 -47.84 -12.90 -18.29
CA GLU A 666 -46.57 -13.57 -18.64
C GLU A 666 -45.61 -13.64 -17.46
N VAL A 667 -45.49 -12.55 -16.68
CA VAL A 667 -44.64 -12.49 -15.48
C VAL A 667 -45.20 -13.40 -14.39
N GLY A 668 -46.51 -13.36 -14.17
CA GLY A 668 -47.19 -14.21 -13.19
C GLY A 668 -47.07 -15.70 -13.52
N LEU A 669 -47.33 -16.07 -14.77
CA LEU A 669 -47.22 -17.44 -15.28
C LEU A 669 -45.78 -17.96 -15.18
N GLU A 670 -44.80 -17.18 -15.65
CA GLU A 670 -43.40 -17.57 -15.60
C GLU A 670 -42.92 -17.72 -14.15
N PHE A 671 -43.30 -16.79 -13.26
CA PHE A 671 -43.03 -16.90 -11.84
C PHE A 671 -43.63 -18.19 -11.24
N TRP A 672 -44.87 -18.53 -11.58
CA TRP A 672 -45.56 -19.72 -11.08
C TRP A 672 -44.92 -21.02 -11.59
N LYS A 673 -44.63 -21.12 -12.89
CA LYS A 673 -43.90 -22.26 -13.49
C LYS A 673 -42.56 -22.49 -12.81
N ASN A 674 -41.81 -21.40 -12.58
CA ASN A 674 -40.53 -21.46 -11.91
C ASN A 674 -40.66 -21.87 -10.45
N ARG A 675 -41.74 -21.48 -9.78
CA ARG A 675 -42.05 -21.91 -8.40
C ARG A 675 -42.37 -23.39 -8.34
N ILE A 676 -43.25 -23.92 -9.21
CA ILE A 676 -43.60 -25.34 -9.28
C ILE A 676 -42.34 -26.19 -9.44
N ARG A 677 -41.41 -25.77 -10.30
CA ARG A 677 -40.18 -26.50 -10.60
C ARG A 677 -39.22 -26.63 -9.41
N VAL A 678 -39.26 -25.70 -8.46
CA VAL A 678 -38.27 -25.61 -7.36
C VAL A 678 -38.86 -25.83 -5.97
N ASP A 679 -40.18 -25.89 -5.86
CA ASP A 679 -40.92 -26.05 -4.60
C ASP A 679 -41.96 -27.17 -4.73
N SER A 680 -41.67 -28.31 -4.08
CA SER A 680 -42.54 -29.48 -4.13
C SER A 680 -43.93 -29.23 -3.53
N ILE A 681 -44.09 -28.26 -2.62
CA ILE A 681 -45.43 -27.90 -2.11
C ILE A 681 -46.22 -27.18 -3.21
N ALA A 682 -45.58 -26.33 -4.00
CA ALA A 682 -46.24 -25.63 -5.11
C ALA A 682 -46.65 -26.59 -6.23
N ALA A 683 -45.78 -27.54 -6.58
CA ALA A 683 -46.10 -28.60 -7.54
C ALA A 683 -47.31 -29.43 -7.08
N TRP A 684 -47.29 -29.91 -5.83
CA TRP A 684 -48.42 -30.65 -5.26
C TRP A 684 -49.70 -29.83 -5.19
N LEU A 685 -49.60 -28.56 -4.76
CA LEU A 685 -50.75 -27.67 -4.61
C LEU A 685 -51.43 -27.46 -5.97
N ASN A 686 -50.65 -27.16 -7.01
CA ASN A 686 -51.16 -26.96 -8.38
C ASN A 686 -52.00 -28.15 -8.86
N ASP A 687 -51.52 -29.37 -8.60
CA ASP A 687 -52.13 -30.59 -9.14
C ASP A 687 -53.28 -31.10 -8.26
N ARG A 688 -53.16 -30.99 -6.93
CA ARG A 688 -53.97 -31.75 -5.97
C ARG A 688 -54.82 -30.90 -5.03
N VAL A 689 -54.71 -29.58 -5.03
CA VAL A 689 -55.40 -28.70 -4.08
C VAL A 689 -56.27 -27.69 -4.82
N ILE A 690 -57.46 -27.46 -4.28
CA ILE A 690 -58.43 -26.49 -4.81
C ILE A 690 -58.79 -25.51 -3.69
N PRO A 691 -58.86 -24.19 -3.97
CA PRO A 691 -59.38 -23.21 -3.02
C PRO A 691 -60.88 -23.43 -2.82
N ASP A 692 -61.29 -23.63 -1.57
CA ASP A 692 -62.68 -23.81 -1.18
C ASP A 692 -62.90 -23.13 0.18
N PRO A 693 -63.51 -21.93 0.20
CA PRO A 693 -63.71 -21.15 1.43
C PRO A 693 -64.49 -21.88 2.53
N LEU A 694 -65.30 -22.88 2.17
CA LEU A 694 -66.12 -23.65 3.11
C LEU A 694 -65.44 -24.94 3.56
N ALA A 695 -64.38 -25.37 2.86
CA ALA A 695 -63.69 -26.59 3.18
C ALA A 695 -62.87 -26.50 4.48
N LYS A 696 -62.85 -27.61 5.20
CA LYS A 696 -62.00 -27.87 6.35
C LYS A 696 -61.31 -29.21 6.16
N THR A 697 -60.03 -29.20 5.82
CA THR A 697 -59.28 -30.43 5.51
C THR A 697 -58.26 -30.75 6.58
N ALA A 698 -58.18 -32.02 6.97
CA ALA A 698 -57.23 -32.49 7.96
C ALA A 698 -55.80 -32.41 7.44
N ILE A 699 -54.87 -31.92 8.27
CA ILE A 699 -53.45 -31.85 7.89
C ILE A 699 -52.85 -33.26 7.80
N GLY A 700 -53.23 -34.16 8.72
CA GLY A 700 -52.62 -35.49 8.84
C GLY A 700 -51.17 -35.44 9.34
N CYS A 701 -50.56 -36.61 9.56
CA CYS A 701 -49.15 -36.74 9.95
C CYS A 701 -48.43 -37.95 9.35
N ASP A 702 -49.17 -38.82 8.65
CA ASP A 702 -48.61 -40.04 8.09
C ASP A 702 -48.12 -39.82 6.65
N LYS A 703 -46.79 -39.92 6.48
CA LYS A 703 -46.14 -39.80 5.16
C LYS A 703 -46.44 -40.96 4.20
N ASN A 704 -46.98 -42.07 4.71
CA ASN A 704 -47.28 -43.28 3.96
C ASN A 704 -48.80 -43.48 3.74
N GLU A 705 -49.63 -42.46 4.01
CA GLU A 705 -51.09 -42.57 3.84
C GLU A 705 -51.49 -43.08 2.45
N GLY A 706 -50.81 -42.60 1.40
CA GLY A 706 -51.09 -43.00 0.01
C GLY A 706 -50.79 -44.46 -0.33
N GLU A 707 -49.98 -45.17 0.47
CA GLU A 707 -49.74 -46.61 0.28
C GLU A 707 -50.97 -47.45 0.68
N ARG A 708 -51.89 -46.87 1.44
CA ARG A 708 -53.11 -47.54 1.92
C ARG A 708 -54.36 -47.17 1.10
N GLY A 709 -54.22 -46.41 0.02
CA GLY A 709 -55.31 -45.95 -0.83
C GLY A 709 -55.24 -44.45 -1.08
N THR A 710 -56.33 -43.87 -1.61
CA THR A 710 -56.41 -42.43 -1.91
C THR A 710 -56.23 -41.61 -0.63
N PRO A 711 -55.21 -40.75 -0.53
CA PRO A 711 -55.00 -39.92 0.65
C PRO A 711 -56.18 -38.96 0.89
N THR A 712 -56.58 -38.84 2.16
CA THR A 712 -57.64 -37.95 2.64
C THR A 712 -57.09 -36.75 3.42
N THR A 713 -55.83 -36.80 3.85
CA THR A 713 -55.16 -35.69 4.55
C THR A 713 -54.19 -34.93 3.66
N LEU A 714 -53.96 -33.64 3.96
CA LEU A 714 -53.08 -32.78 3.17
C LEU A 714 -51.64 -33.31 3.14
N PHE A 715 -51.06 -33.67 4.29
CA PHE A 715 -49.68 -34.13 4.38
C PHE A 715 -49.49 -35.52 3.75
N GLY A 716 -50.47 -36.41 3.87
CA GLY A 716 -50.43 -37.71 3.21
C GLY A 716 -50.52 -37.59 1.69
N SER A 717 -51.42 -36.72 1.19
CA SER A 717 -51.53 -36.39 -0.24
C SER A 717 -50.25 -35.78 -0.79
N TYR A 718 -49.67 -34.80 -0.08
CA TYR A 718 -48.40 -34.19 -0.41
C TYR A 718 -47.25 -35.20 -0.47
N SER A 719 -47.13 -36.03 0.55
CA SER A 719 -46.07 -37.06 0.62
C SER A 719 -46.22 -38.10 -0.50
N TRP A 720 -47.45 -38.46 -0.85
CA TRP A 720 -47.74 -39.36 -1.97
C TRP A 720 -47.39 -38.73 -3.32
N HIS A 721 -47.72 -37.46 -3.54
CA HIS A 721 -47.36 -36.73 -4.76
C HIS A 721 -45.85 -36.62 -4.93
N CYS A 722 -45.11 -36.25 -3.88
CA CYS A 722 -43.64 -36.22 -3.91
C CYS A 722 -43.03 -37.57 -4.30
N LYS A 723 -43.53 -38.68 -3.74
CA LYS A 723 -43.09 -40.04 -4.14
C LYS A 723 -43.35 -40.33 -5.62
N GLY A 724 -44.47 -39.85 -6.16
CA GLY A 724 -44.85 -40.03 -7.57
C GLY A 724 -44.04 -39.17 -8.55
N THR A 725 -43.62 -37.97 -8.14
CA THR A 725 -42.81 -37.05 -8.97
C THR A 725 -41.30 -37.24 -8.81
N GLY A 726 -40.87 -38.02 -7.82
CA GLY A 726 -39.45 -38.21 -7.47
C GLY A 726 -38.88 -37.13 -6.54
N ASP A 727 -39.74 -36.28 -5.96
CA ASP A 727 -39.35 -35.29 -4.95
C ASP A 727 -39.25 -35.89 -3.55
N ASN A 728 -38.45 -35.25 -2.70
CA ASN A 728 -38.42 -35.56 -1.27
C ASN A 728 -39.39 -34.66 -0.51
N PRO A 729 -40.37 -35.22 0.24
CA PRO A 729 -41.32 -34.41 0.99
C PRO A 729 -40.63 -33.67 2.13
N LYS A 730 -41.03 -32.41 2.35
CA LYS A 730 -40.62 -31.63 3.52
C LYS A 730 -41.08 -32.30 4.82
N SER A 731 -40.40 -31.97 5.91
CA SER A 731 -40.80 -32.46 7.24
C SER A 731 -42.22 -32.00 7.60
N HIS A 732 -42.95 -32.82 8.35
CA HIS A 732 -44.31 -32.50 8.82
C HIS A 732 -44.40 -31.15 9.54
N LYS A 733 -43.34 -30.77 10.26
CA LYS A 733 -43.25 -29.51 11.00
C LYS A 733 -43.22 -28.28 10.07
N ASN A 734 -42.55 -28.39 8.92
CA ASN A 734 -42.39 -27.29 7.97
C ASN A 734 -43.50 -27.27 6.90
N PHE A 735 -44.15 -28.40 6.65
CA PHE A 735 -45.20 -28.50 5.64
C PHE A 735 -46.34 -27.49 5.85
N SER A 736 -46.95 -27.43 7.04
CA SER A 736 -48.10 -26.54 7.24
C SER A 736 -47.75 -25.05 7.20
N PRO A 737 -46.67 -24.57 7.85
CA PRO A 737 -46.23 -23.18 7.71
C PRO A 737 -45.98 -22.79 6.25
N ASP A 738 -45.22 -23.60 5.51
CA ASP A 738 -44.84 -23.30 4.13
C ASP A 738 -46.05 -23.30 3.19
N LEU A 739 -46.99 -24.25 3.38
CA LEU A 739 -48.25 -24.30 2.63
C LEU A 739 -49.11 -23.05 2.87
N ILE A 740 -49.23 -22.62 4.13
CA ILE A 740 -50.00 -21.41 4.47
C ILE A 740 -49.34 -20.17 3.88
N GLU A 741 -48.02 -20.05 3.99
CA GLU A 741 -47.26 -18.96 3.37
C GLU A 741 -47.47 -18.93 1.86
N LEU A 742 -47.40 -20.08 1.18
CA LEU A 742 -47.64 -20.18 -0.25
C LEU A 742 -49.05 -19.73 -0.63
N CYS A 743 -50.08 -20.29 0.02
CA CYS A 743 -51.47 -19.93 -0.23
C CYS A 743 -51.74 -18.44 -0.02
N GLN A 744 -51.35 -17.88 1.13
CA GLN A 744 -51.68 -16.51 1.49
C GLN A 744 -50.83 -15.50 0.71
N SER A 745 -49.52 -15.72 0.64
CA SER A 745 -48.62 -14.72 0.09
C SER A 745 -48.55 -14.76 -1.42
N VAL A 746 -48.54 -15.95 -2.04
CA VAL A 746 -48.34 -16.12 -3.50
C VAL A 746 -49.68 -16.13 -4.22
N LEU A 747 -50.61 -16.97 -3.77
CA LEU A 747 -51.87 -17.20 -4.48
C LEU A 747 -53.01 -16.27 -4.03
N GLY A 748 -52.82 -15.54 -2.92
CA GLY A 748 -53.87 -14.69 -2.34
C GLY A 748 -55.04 -15.48 -1.72
N TRP A 749 -54.89 -16.79 -1.52
CA TRP A 749 -55.93 -17.65 -0.97
C TRP A 749 -56.09 -17.43 0.54
N LYS A 750 -57.33 -17.23 0.98
CA LYS A 750 -57.67 -17.06 2.39
C LYS A 750 -57.70 -18.42 3.10
N VAL A 751 -56.57 -18.80 3.69
CA VAL A 751 -56.44 -20.04 4.47
C VAL A 751 -56.13 -19.77 5.94
N GLU A 752 -56.65 -20.61 6.83
CA GLU A 752 -56.43 -20.50 8.28
C GLU A 752 -56.14 -21.88 8.89
N LYS A 753 -55.15 -21.96 9.78
CA LYS A 753 -54.85 -23.17 10.55
C LYS A 753 -55.71 -23.23 11.80
N GLU A 754 -56.47 -24.31 11.95
CA GLU A 754 -57.28 -24.56 13.15
C GLU A 754 -56.71 -25.76 13.91
N VAL A 755 -56.56 -25.61 15.23
CA VAL A 755 -56.18 -26.70 16.14
C VAL A 755 -57.36 -27.00 17.05
N THR A 756 -57.78 -28.26 17.07
CA THR A 756 -58.89 -28.76 17.89
C THR A 756 -58.39 -29.84 18.85
N LYS A 757 -59.26 -30.30 19.77
CA LYS A 757 -58.96 -31.45 20.64
C LYS A 757 -58.72 -32.75 19.87
N THR A 758 -59.23 -32.86 18.65
CA THR A 758 -59.23 -34.10 17.85
C THR A 758 -58.22 -34.08 16.69
N GLY A 759 -57.65 -32.92 16.35
CA GLY A 759 -56.69 -32.84 15.24
C GLY A 759 -56.37 -31.41 14.78
N LYS A 760 -55.49 -31.32 13.78
CA LYS A 760 -55.07 -30.08 13.13
C LYS A 760 -55.65 -30.02 11.71
N PHE A 761 -56.23 -28.88 11.35
CA PHE A 761 -56.93 -28.66 10.09
C PHE A 761 -56.46 -27.37 9.42
N ILE A 762 -56.66 -27.27 8.11
CA ILE A 762 -56.57 -26.02 7.36
C ILE A 762 -57.94 -25.75 6.73
N LYS A 763 -58.46 -24.54 6.95
CA LYS A 763 -59.67 -24.02 6.31
C LYS A 763 -59.34 -23.30 5.01
N GLY A 764 -60.27 -23.32 4.06
CA GLY A 764 -60.16 -22.55 2.82
C GLY A 764 -59.58 -23.33 1.63
N ILE A 765 -59.18 -24.58 1.83
CA ILE A 765 -58.65 -25.47 0.78
C ILE A 765 -59.15 -26.90 1.00
N ARG A 766 -59.24 -27.66 -0.10
CA ARG A 766 -59.48 -29.12 -0.09
C ARG A 766 -58.64 -29.85 -1.12
N LEU A 767 -58.56 -31.17 -0.97
CA LEU A 767 -57.98 -32.04 -1.98
C LEU A 767 -58.91 -32.17 -3.19
N ARG A 768 -58.31 -32.26 -4.37
CA ARG A 768 -58.97 -32.54 -5.65
C ARG A 768 -59.44 -34.00 -5.68
N GLU A 769 -60.71 -34.21 -6.03
CA GLU A 769 -61.35 -35.52 -6.21
C GLU A 769 -61.46 -35.86 -7.70
N THR A 770 -60.76 -36.91 -8.14
CA THR A 770 -60.80 -37.40 -9.54
C THR A 770 -62.24 -37.73 -9.96
N GLY A 771 -62.65 -37.29 -11.15
CA GLY A 771 -63.98 -37.50 -11.71
C GLY A 771 -65.02 -36.46 -11.27
N ARG A 772 -64.85 -35.84 -10.10
CA ARG A 772 -65.74 -34.77 -9.61
C ARG A 772 -65.23 -33.38 -9.97
N ASP A 773 -63.93 -33.16 -9.78
CA ASP A 773 -63.29 -31.84 -9.89
C ASP A 773 -62.50 -31.67 -11.20
N ASP A 774 -62.66 -32.56 -12.17
CA ASP A 774 -61.89 -32.56 -13.41
C ASP A 774 -62.15 -31.30 -14.27
N SER A 775 -63.27 -30.60 -14.01
CA SER A 775 -63.62 -29.33 -14.66
C SER A 775 -62.98 -28.10 -14.00
N ILE A 776 -62.44 -28.23 -12.79
CA ILE A 776 -61.81 -27.11 -12.06
C ILE A 776 -60.36 -27.00 -12.55
N PRO A 777 -59.95 -25.89 -13.18
CA PRO A 777 -58.61 -25.75 -13.70
C PRO A 777 -57.54 -25.80 -12.59
N THR A 778 -56.29 -26.07 -12.96
CA THR A 778 -55.15 -25.81 -12.08
C THR A 778 -54.82 -24.32 -12.12
N HIS A 779 -54.11 -23.82 -11.10
CA HIS A 779 -53.72 -22.41 -11.09
C HIS A 779 -52.80 -22.04 -12.28
N GLU A 780 -51.90 -22.95 -12.67
CA GLU A 780 -51.11 -22.76 -13.89
C GLU A 780 -52.00 -22.60 -15.13
N TYR A 781 -53.05 -23.41 -15.25
CA TYR A 781 -53.96 -23.34 -16.38
C TYR A 781 -54.83 -22.07 -16.36
N GLU A 782 -55.25 -21.59 -15.18
CA GLU A 782 -55.92 -20.28 -15.03
C GLU A 782 -55.03 -19.14 -15.55
N LEU A 783 -53.74 -19.14 -15.19
CA LEU A 783 -52.78 -18.15 -15.67
C LEU A 783 -52.55 -18.26 -17.18
N MET A 784 -52.54 -19.47 -17.74
CA MET A 784 -52.47 -19.68 -19.19
C MET A 784 -53.73 -19.19 -19.92
N GLN A 785 -54.92 -19.37 -19.34
CA GLN A 785 -56.15 -18.84 -19.91
C GLN A 785 -56.17 -17.30 -19.88
N ALA A 786 -55.74 -16.70 -18.77
CA ALA A 786 -55.61 -15.25 -18.66
C ALA A 786 -54.69 -14.69 -19.76
N LEU A 787 -53.56 -15.36 -20.03
CA LEU A 787 -52.66 -15.02 -21.12
C LEU A 787 -53.35 -15.05 -22.49
N ASN A 788 -54.10 -16.11 -22.80
CA ASN A 788 -54.78 -16.26 -24.08
C ASN A 788 -55.93 -15.25 -24.26
N SER A 789 -56.62 -14.88 -23.18
CA SER A 789 -57.72 -13.91 -23.22
C SER A 789 -57.27 -12.48 -23.55
N VAL A 790 -56.00 -12.15 -23.30
CA VAL A 790 -55.40 -10.85 -23.66
C VAL A 790 -55.12 -10.74 -25.17
N VAL A 791 -55.06 -11.87 -25.89
CA VAL A 791 -54.81 -11.91 -27.34
C VAL A 791 -56.09 -11.72 -28.17
N GLU A 792 -57.28 -11.83 -27.55
CA GLU A 792 -58.59 -11.86 -28.24
C GLU A 792 -59.40 -10.54 -28.21
N GLU A 793 -58.87 -9.40 -27.76
CA GLU A 793 -59.53 -8.09 -27.96
C GLU A 793 -59.09 -7.43 -29.27
N PRO A 794 -59.84 -7.54 -30.39
CA PRO A 794 -59.62 -6.69 -31.55
C PRO A 794 -60.14 -5.28 -31.25
N GLU A 795 -59.27 -4.28 -31.34
CA GLU A 795 -59.66 -2.87 -31.33
C GLU A 795 -60.72 -2.60 -32.42
N ALA A 796 -61.91 -2.16 -31.97
CA ALA A 796 -62.95 -1.70 -32.87
C ALA A 796 -62.51 -0.39 -33.53
N ILE A 797 -62.02 -0.48 -34.77
CA ILE A 797 -61.72 0.69 -35.60
C ILE A 797 -63.04 1.34 -36.01
N ALA A 798 -63.29 2.53 -35.46
CA ALA A 798 -64.34 3.42 -35.92
C ALA A 798 -64.04 3.90 -37.35
N THR A 799 -64.97 3.62 -38.26
CA THR A 799 -64.96 4.02 -39.67
C THR A 799 -65.26 5.51 -39.84
N THR A 800 -64.49 6.20 -40.69
CA THR A 800 -64.96 7.34 -41.51
C THR A 800 -64.10 7.45 -42.80
N PRO A 801 -64.64 8.02 -43.89
CA PRO A 801 -64.52 7.44 -45.24
C PRO A 801 -63.46 8.07 -46.17
N GLU A 802 -63.11 7.31 -47.21
CA GLU A 802 -62.24 7.62 -48.36
C GLU A 802 -62.57 8.93 -49.10
N PRO A 803 -61.56 9.48 -49.81
CA PRO A 803 -61.78 9.96 -51.16
C PRO A 803 -60.90 9.25 -52.20
N GLU A 804 -61.50 9.09 -53.38
CA GLU A 804 -61.06 8.39 -54.60
C GLU A 804 -59.78 8.92 -55.30
N PRO A 805 -59.21 8.14 -56.25
CA PRO A 805 -57.81 8.26 -56.68
C PRO A 805 -57.62 9.18 -57.89
N ILE A 806 -56.46 9.84 -57.97
CA ILE A 806 -56.00 10.52 -59.19
C ILE A 806 -54.65 9.94 -59.64
N SER A 807 -54.63 9.62 -60.93
CA SER A 807 -53.63 8.97 -61.76
C SER A 807 -52.26 9.64 -61.84
N THR A 808 -51.22 8.82 -61.98
CA THR A 808 -49.88 9.18 -62.45
C THR A 808 -49.88 9.73 -63.88
N PRO A 809 -48.85 10.53 -64.22
CA PRO A 809 -48.15 10.28 -65.48
C PRO A 809 -46.62 10.23 -65.31
N GLN A 810 -45.99 9.30 -66.02
CA GLN A 810 -44.55 9.28 -66.30
C GLN A 810 -44.11 10.48 -67.16
N PRO A 811 -42.81 10.79 -67.19
CA PRO A 811 -42.15 10.81 -68.51
C PRO A 811 -40.70 10.26 -68.54
N GLU A 812 -40.39 9.55 -69.63
CA GLU A 812 -39.08 9.42 -70.30
C GLU A 812 -38.85 10.64 -71.26
N PRO A 813 -37.75 10.80 -72.04
CA PRO A 813 -36.29 10.74 -71.74
C PRO A 813 -35.45 11.92 -72.34
N GLN A 814 -34.29 12.24 -71.71
CA GLN A 814 -33.01 12.83 -72.25
C GLN A 814 -33.00 14.29 -72.82
N PRO A 815 -31.88 15.10 -72.79
CA PRO A 815 -30.50 14.70 -73.06
C PRO A 815 -29.36 15.33 -72.21
N ILE A 816 -28.18 14.77 -72.51
CA ILE A 816 -26.81 14.94 -72.00
C ILE A 816 -26.24 16.35 -72.20
N THR A 817 -25.52 16.87 -71.20
CA THR A 817 -24.33 17.71 -71.41
C THR A 817 -23.22 17.30 -70.45
N GLU A 818 -22.10 16.90 -71.03
CA GLU A 818 -20.85 16.50 -70.39
C GLU A 818 -20.13 17.69 -69.75
N ASN A 819 -19.57 17.48 -68.54
CA ASN A 819 -18.21 17.90 -68.15
C ASN A 819 -17.97 17.59 -66.66
N ALA A 820 -17.36 16.44 -66.36
CA ALA A 820 -16.55 16.25 -65.16
C ALA A 820 -15.55 15.11 -65.38
N THR A 821 -14.28 15.46 -65.23
CA THR A 821 -13.08 14.65 -65.38
C THR A 821 -13.02 13.47 -64.41
N GLN A 822 -12.48 12.36 -64.93
CA GLN A 822 -12.20 11.07 -64.30
C GLN A 822 -11.60 11.16 -62.88
N THR A 823 -12.41 11.01 -61.83
CA THR A 823 -11.94 10.60 -60.48
C THR A 823 -13.00 9.87 -59.64
N GLU A 824 -14.09 9.36 -60.21
CA GLU A 824 -15.20 8.75 -59.42
C GLU A 824 -15.66 7.35 -59.87
N GLN A 825 -14.81 6.59 -60.58
CA GLN A 825 -15.12 5.19 -60.96
C GLN A 825 -14.17 4.13 -60.38
N LEU A 826 -13.59 4.40 -59.22
CA LEU A 826 -12.81 3.41 -58.46
C LEU A 826 -13.34 3.14 -57.04
N ILE A 827 -14.54 3.63 -56.70
CA ILE A 827 -15.20 3.43 -55.38
C ILE A 827 -16.55 2.70 -55.55
N VAL A 828 -16.64 1.74 -56.48
CA VAL A 828 -17.83 0.87 -56.64
C VAL A 828 -17.49 -0.63 -56.72
N ASN A 829 -16.29 -1.06 -56.32
CA ASN A 829 -15.96 -2.49 -56.24
C ASN A 829 -15.31 -2.92 -54.91
N LEU A 830 -15.74 -2.32 -53.80
CA LEU A 830 -15.33 -2.74 -52.44
C LEU A 830 -16.50 -3.03 -51.48
N GLU A 831 -17.74 -3.11 -51.98
CA GLU A 831 -18.90 -3.49 -51.16
C GLU A 831 -19.29 -4.98 -51.24
N GLN A 832 -18.47 -5.84 -51.88
CA GLN A 832 -18.81 -7.26 -52.04
C GLN A 832 -17.69 -8.28 -51.74
N CYS A 833 -16.64 -7.95 -50.99
CA CYS A 833 -15.64 -8.94 -50.57
C CYS A 833 -15.71 -9.25 -49.08
N GLN A 834 -16.04 -10.51 -48.76
CA GLN A 834 -15.75 -11.16 -47.48
C GLN A 834 -14.24 -11.33 -47.32
N TRP A 835 -13.68 -11.04 -46.14
CA TRP A 835 -12.24 -11.16 -45.89
C TRP A 835 -11.97 -12.43 -45.07
N GLU A 836 -11.63 -13.53 -45.77
CA GLU A 836 -10.90 -14.67 -45.20
C GLU A 836 -9.38 -14.41 -45.27
N ASP A 837 -8.69 -14.69 -44.17
CA ASP A 837 -7.26 -15.03 -43.90
C ASP A 837 -6.11 -14.76 -44.91
N SER A 838 -6.23 -13.90 -45.90
CA SER A 838 -5.16 -13.68 -46.90
C SER A 838 -5.15 -12.29 -47.53
N ALA A 839 -5.23 -11.23 -46.72
CA ALA A 839 -5.01 -9.87 -47.23
C ALA A 839 -4.44 -8.93 -46.16
N VAL A 840 -3.18 -9.15 -45.81
CA VAL A 840 -2.33 -8.16 -45.09
C VAL A 840 -1.32 -7.53 -46.07
N ILE A 841 -1.46 -7.74 -47.37
CA ILE A 841 -0.52 -7.24 -48.37
C ILE A 841 -1.30 -6.34 -49.33
N VAL A 842 -0.78 -5.11 -49.50
CA VAL A 842 -1.24 -4.03 -50.40
C VAL A 842 -2.32 -3.08 -49.83
N ALA A 843 -1.93 -2.33 -48.79
CA ALA A 843 -2.37 -0.94 -48.62
C ALA A 843 -1.26 -0.14 -47.91
N ALA A 844 -0.05 -0.18 -48.48
CA ALA A 844 1.07 0.63 -48.01
C ALA A 844 1.08 1.96 -48.78
N GLY A 845 0.33 2.93 -48.28
CA GLY A 845 0.60 4.35 -48.49
C GLY A 845 1.21 4.90 -47.20
N GLU A 846 2.40 5.51 -47.32
CA GLU A 846 3.30 6.26 -46.41
C GLU A 846 3.26 6.10 -44.86
N ASN A 847 2.19 5.61 -44.23
CA ASN A 847 2.03 5.49 -42.77
C ASN A 847 1.81 4.05 -42.27
N GLY A 848 2.04 3.03 -43.11
CA GLY A 848 1.71 1.64 -42.80
C GLY A 848 2.54 0.97 -41.70
N ILE A 849 3.74 1.49 -41.39
CA ILE A 849 4.58 0.95 -40.31
C ILE A 849 4.15 1.52 -38.95
N ASP A 850 3.73 2.78 -38.90
CA ASP A 850 3.27 3.43 -37.67
C ASP A 850 1.96 2.80 -37.17
N LEU A 851 1.03 2.45 -38.07
CA LEU A 851 -0.21 1.77 -37.69
C LEU A 851 0.00 0.37 -37.09
N VAL A 852 1.00 -0.36 -37.57
CA VAL A 852 1.32 -1.71 -37.05
C VAL A 852 2.06 -1.62 -35.71
N LEU A 853 2.95 -0.64 -35.54
CA LEU A 853 3.67 -0.42 -34.29
C LEU A 853 2.77 0.17 -33.20
N ASP A 854 1.79 1.00 -33.56
CA ASP A 854 0.77 1.54 -32.66
C ASP A 854 -0.26 0.47 -32.25
N ALA A 855 -0.69 -0.39 -33.17
CA ALA A 855 -1.58 -1.51 -32.85
C ALA A 855 -0.96 -2.51 -31.85
N ILE A 856 0.38 -2.68 -31.88
CA ILE A 856 1.12 -3.55 -30.94
C ILE A 856 1.32 -2.87 -29.58
N ALA A 857 1.55 -1.55 -29.57
CA ALA A 857 1.80 -0.77 -28.35
C ALA A 857 0.55 -0.67 -27.44
N PHE A 858 -0.65 -0.64 -28.04
CA PHE A 858 -1.91 -0.45 -27.35
C PHE A 858 -2.69 -1.74 -27.03
N ALA A 859 -2.15 -2.92 -27.37
CA ALA A 859 -2.81 -4.20 -27.06
C ALA A 859 -2.68 -4.61 -25.56
N PRO A 860 -3.78 -5.03 -24.90
CA PRO A 860 -3.76 -5.53 -23.52
C PRO A 860 -2.80 -6.71 -23.32
N ILE A 861 -2.17 -6.80 -22.14
CA ILE A 861 -1.10 -7.76 -21.79
C ILE A 861 -1.49 -9.22 -22.12
N GLU A 862 -2.76 -9.57 -21.96
CA GLU A 862 -3.29 -10.93 -22.17
C GLU A 862 -3.36 -11.35 -23.65
N LYS A 863 -3.32 -10.41 -24.61
CA LYS A 863 -3.34 -10.70 -26.06
C LYS A 863 -1.95 -10.70 -26.72
N ARG A 864 -0.90 -10.30 -26.01
CA ARG A 864 0.49 -10.28 -26.51
C ARG A 864 1.04 -11.68 -26.83
N GLY A 865 0.52 -12.72 -26.16
CA GLY A 865 0.88 -14.12 -26.43
C GLY A 865 0.41 -14.65 -27.79
N LYS A 866 -0.77 -14.24 -28.28
CA LYS A 866 -1.29 -14.64 -29.61
C LYS A 866 -0.61 -13.89 -30.76
N LEU A 867 -0.22 -12.63 -30.55
CA LEU A 867 0.51 -11.84 -31.56
C LEU A 867 1.96 -12.34 -31.75
N SER A 868 2.61 -12.78 -30.67
CA SER A 868 3.93 -13.42 -30.72
C SER A 868 3.91 -14.73 -31.53
N GLN A 869 2.82 -15.48 -31.45
CA GLN A 869 2.61 -16.74 -32.19
C GLN A 869 2.31 -16.50 -33.69
N LEU A 870 1.63 -15.40 -34.02
CA LEU A 870 1.39 -14.95 -35.40
C LEU A 870 2.68 -14.46 -36.09
N LEU A 871 3.55 -13.75 -35.37
CA LEU A 871 4.83 -13.26 -35.88
C LEU A 871 5.92 -14.34 -36.03
N GLN A 872 5.83 -15.45 -35.28
CA GLN A 872 6.69 -16.62 -35.49
C GLN A 872 6.41 -17.37 -36.79
N ASN A 873 5.18 -17.27 -37.32
CA ASN A 873 4.76 -17.97 -38.54
C ASN A 873 5.06 -17.20 -39.83
N PHE A 874 5.30 -15.89 -39.77
CA PHE A 874 5.71 -15.07 -40.91
C PHE A 874 7.20 -14.75 -40.85
N ASN A 875 7.97 -15.60 -41.50
CA ASN A 875 9.42 -15.47 -41.66
C ASN A 875 9.76 -14.33 -42.64
N TYR A 876 9.54 -13.07 -42.24
CA TYR A 876 9.97 -11.92 -43.04
C TYR A 876 11.47 -11.65 -42.83
N ASN A 877 12.19 -11.68 -43.93
CA ASN A 877 13.63 -11.53 -43.99
C ASN A 877 14.01 -10.11 -43.52
N CYS A 878 14.84 -9.99 -42.49
CA CYS A 878 15.25 -8.72 -41.86
C CYS A 878 15.90 -7.69 -42.82
N GLN A 879 16.04 -8.00 -44.11
CA GLN A 879 16.54 -7.10 -45.14
C GLN A 879 15.46 -6.12 -45.67
N GLU A 880 14.18 -6.51 -45.71
CA GLU A 880 13.12 -5.63 -46.24
C GLU A 880 12.77 -4.49 -45.29
N VAL A 881 12.67 -4.77 -43.98
CA VAL A 881 12.42 -3.75 -42.95
C VAL A 881 13.54 -2.70 -42.92
N VAL A 882 14.79 -3.13 -43.12
CA VAL A 882 15.95 -2.23 -43.19
C VAL A 882 15.90 -1.37 -44.46
N ALA A 883 15.47 -1.93 -45.60
CA ALA A 883 15.32 -1.18 -46.84
C ALA A 883 14.21 -0.12 -46.75
N THR A 884 13.10 -0.43 -46.07
CA THR A 884 12.01 0.52 -45.83
C THR A 884 12.44 1.66 -44.89
N ILE A 885 13.23 1.39 -43.85
CA ILE A 885 13.80 2.42 -42.97
C ILE A 885 14.78 3.32 -43.75
N ARG A 886 15.60 2.73 -44.63
CA ARG A 886 16.56 3.47 -45.48
C ARG A 886 15.85 4.45 -46.42
N ASN A 887 14.69 4.06 -46.97
CA ASN A 887 13.87 4.91 -47.82
C ASN A 887 13.08 5.98 -47.04
N ALA A 888 12.57 5.67 -45.85
CA ALA A 888 11.74 6.58 -45.07
C ALA A 888 12.53 7.77 -44.46
N PHE A 889 13.81 7.60 -44.18
CA PHE A 889 14.63 8.62 -43.50
C PHE A 889 15.69 9.29 -44.39
N SER A 890 15.78 8.93 -45.69
CA SER A 890 16.74 9.50 -46.65
C SER A 890 18.18 9.62 -46.10
N ALA A 891 18.64 8.59 -45.39
CA ALA A 891 19.95 8.56 -44.74
C ALA A 891 20.74 7.30 -45.15
N ASP A 892 21.99 7.50 -45.57
CA ASP A 892 22.95 6.42 -45.82
C ASP A 892 23.41 5.82 -44.48
N LEU A 893 22.75 4.74 -44.04
CA LEU A 893 23.11 3.98 -42.85
C LEU A 893 24.26 3.00 -43.15
N SER A 894 25.25 2.91 -42.27
CA SER A 894 26.36 1.95 -42.41
C SER A 894 25.93 0.51 -42.07
N ASP A 895 26.67 -0.51 -42.53
CA ASP A 895 26.34 -1.92 -42.27
C ASP A 895 26.33 -2.29 -40.76
N ASP A 896 27.16 -1.61 -39.96
CA ASP A 896 27.16 -1.75 -38.50
C ASP A 896 25.87 -1.18 -37.87
N GLU A 897 25.34 -0.09 -38.42
CA GLU A 897 24.09 0.52 -37.97
C GLU A 897 22.88 -0.33 -38.33
N VAL A 898 22.92 -0.94 -39.52
CA VAL A 898 21.92 -1.92 -39.96
C VAL A 898 21.89 -3.14 -39.05
N ASN A 899 23.06 -3.68 -38.68
CA ASN A 899 23.14 -4.80 -37.74
C ASN A 899 22.65 -4.43 -36.34
N PHE A 900 22.94 -3.21 -35.88
CA PHE A 900 22.51 -2.74 -34.57
C PHE A 900 20.97 -2.57 -34.47
N ILE A 901 20.34 -2.05 -35.53
CA ILE A 901 18.87 -1.95 -35.64
C ILE A 901 18.22 -3.34 -35.68
N LYS A 902 18.84 -4.31 -36.37
CA LYS A 902 18.37 -5.70 -36.36
C LYS A 902 18.38 -6.32 -34.97
N VAL A 903 19.44 -6.11 -34.19
CA VAL A 903 19.52 -6.62 -32.80
C VAL A 903 18.45 -5.97 -31.92
N GLY A 904 18.26 -4.65 -32.03
CA GLY A 904 17.21 -3.94 -31.28
C GLY A 904 15.78 -4.41 -31.59
N LEU A 905 15.49 -4.71 -32.86
CA LEU A 905 14.21 -5.31 -33.28
C LEU A 905 14.03 -6.73 -32.75
N GLN A 906 15.09 -7.55 -32.77
CA GLN A 906 15.05 -8.91 -32.21
C GLN A 906 14.82 -8.91 -30.69
N ASP A 907 15.42 -7.99 -29.96
CA ASP A 907 15.24 -7.86 -28.50
C ASP A 907 13.87 -7.28 -28.13
N PHE A 908 13.32 -6.39 -28.94
CA PHE A 908 11.95 -5.89 -28.80
C PHE A 908 10.92 -7.02 -28.96
N VAL A 909 11.09 -7.87 -29.97
CA VAL A 909 10.23 -9.06 -30.22
C VAL A 909 10.36 -10.11 -29.11
N ARG A 910 11.53 -10.21 -28.45
CA ARG A 910 11.77 -11.11 -27.31
C ARG A 910 11.21 -10.60 -25.97
N GLY A 911 10.50 -9.46 -25.96
CA GLY A 911 9.77 -8.97 -24.80
C GLY A 911 10.50 -7.92 -23.95
N TYR A 912 11.64 -7.39 -24.39
CA TYR A 912 12.37 -6.32 -23.70
C TYR A 912 11.92 -4.92 -24.15
N GLY A 913 10.59 -4.70 -24.19
CA GLY A 913 9.91 -3.62 -24.92
C GLY A 913 10.48 -2.20 -24.74
N ASP A 914 10.93 -1.82 -23.54
CA ASP A 914 11.44 -0.47 -23.29
C ASP A 914 12.94 -0.31 -23.61
N ALA A 915 13.72 -1.39 -23.49
CA ALA A 915 15.16 -1.37 -23.78
C ALA A 915 15.41 -1.37 -25.29
N GLY A 916 14.69 -2.21 -26.04
CA GLY A 916 14.77 -2.25 -27.51
C GLY A 916 14.32 -0.93 -28.16
N ARG A 917 13.25 -0.30 -27.63
CA ARG A 917 12.80 1.04 -28.07
C ARG A 917 13.86 2.10 -27.82
N LYS A 918 14.43 2.19 -26.61
CA LYS A 918 15.48 3.19 -26.31
C LYS A 918 16.71 3.06 -27.21
N ILE A 919 17.11 1.83 -27.55
CA ILE A 919 18.26 1.53 -28.40
C ILE A 919 18.03 2.02 -29.84
N ILE A 920 16.84 1.79 -30.39
CA ILE A 920 16.49 2.23 -31.76
C ILE A 920 16.41 3.77 -31.84
N TRP A 921 15.79 4.40 -30.85
CA TRP A 921 15.54 5.85 -30.87
C TRP A 921 16.77 6.70 -30.53
N GLN A 922 17.72 6.19 -29.72
CA GLN A 922 18.99 6.89 -29.45
C GLN A 922 19.85 7.11 -30.70
N LYS A 923 19.72 6.27 -31.73
CA LYS A 923 20.58 6.33 -32.94
C LYS A 923 19.93 7.04 -34.13
N LEU A 924 18.60 7.04 -34.25
CA LEU A 924 17.87 7.78 -35.30
C LEU A 924 17.92 9.31 -35.13
N LYS A 925 18.44 9.82 -33.99
CA LYS A 925 18.60 11.25 -33.68
C LYS A 925 17.32 12.11 -33.86
N VAL A 926 16.15 11.50 -33.80
CA VAL A 926 14.88 12.23 -33.83
C VAL A 926 14.55 12.67 -32.40
N ASP A 927 14.42 13.97 -32.20
CA ASP A 927 13.99 14.56 -30.94
C ASP A 927 12.50 14.28 -30.73
N GLU A 928 12.21 13.41 -29.75
CA GLU A 928 10.89 12.94 -29.34
C GLU A 928 9.88 14.09 -29.14
N LYS A 929 10.33 15.26 -28.68
CA LYS A 929 9.49 16.44 -28.48
C LYS A 929 9.10 17.16 -29.76
N ASN A 930 9.92 17.09 -30.80
CA ASN A 930 9.67 17.80 -32.07
C ASN A 930 8.77 17.01 -33.01
N TRP A 931 8.86 15.68 -32.97
CA TRP A 931 7.98 14.80 -33.74
C TRP A 931 6.52 14.91 -33.29
N LEU A 932 6.26 14.87 -31.97
CA LEU A 932 4.93 15.10 -31.40
C LEU A 932 4.35 16.48 -31.74
N LYS A 933 5.22 17.50 -31.85
CA LYS A 933 4.80 18.85 -32.27
C LYS A 933 4.50 18.98 -33.75
N GLN A 934 5.09 18.15 -34.62
CA GLN A 934 4.74 18.09 -36.04
C GLN A 934 3.52 17.22 -36.29
N LEU A 935 3.30 16.16 -35.50
CA LEU A 935 2.11 15.31 -35.59
C LEU A 935 0.83 16.05 -35.13
N LEU A 936 0.98 16.97 -34.17
CA LEU A 936 -0.09 17.85 -33.69
C LEU A 936 -0.36 19.05 -34.62
N LYS A 937 0.44 19.23 -35.68
CA LYS A 937 0.34 20.34 -36.62
C LYS A 937 -0.17 19.85 -37.97
#